data_AF-C0Q9G1-F1
#
_entry.id   AF-C0Q9G1-F1
#
_cell.length_a   1.000
_cell.length_b   1.000
_cell.length_c   1.000
_cell.angle_alpha   90.00
_cell.angle_beta   90.00
_cell.angle_gamma   90.00
#
_symmetry.space_group_name_H-M   'P 1'
#
loop_
_entity.id
_entity.type
_entity.pdbx_description
1 polymer ?
#
loop_
_entity_poly.entity_id
_entity_poly.type
_entity_poly.pdbx_seq_one_letter_code
_entity_poly.pdbx_strand_id
1 'polypeptide(L)'
;MIDIEEYHPDDYKLRDIKAAKKEADEIVEIILKPTREITLKAREEISRKTVRNFRDHINKGFLEYRKSVTEATGFAVTEWTGQGSILVDALDREFLDLLGGFGLYSYGIRHPKIVAAVKAQLDRSPQYSQEMLDPLRAQLAKVLALLTPGKIQYGFFGNSGTEAVEGAMKLAKLYTGRKGFISMLKGFHGKTLGALSLMGKRSYRQPLLPLLDGVRQAPFGDLVALEHELASARAVGDDIAAVVIEPIQGEAGAIVPPDDFLPGVRALCDHYDILMIADEVQTGFGRTGELFGVDHWNVQPDIMCFGKALGGGVVPMSAFMSTPEIWKCMEPNPFIHTTTTGGNPLACASALAAISVLLEEDLTGQAKKKGAYVLEKLGDLQQRYPGILAHKRGLGLLLGMEFHTDGIGYKVASGLFSRGVITAGTLTNAKNIRFEPALNVPWTILDECLNRIEDVFKSIELPKGKPNEYLYTGQLLHVDLTNKKIHSTTIPQTLRKKYIGGWGMAVKYITDLVDPKVDPLSADNAFVVMTGPLCGTLVPTSSRTCLVSKSPKTGTIFESNIGGSFGPELKFAGYDGIVVTGKSDTPVYLKIVNSKVTLEDASPVMGKGIFQTENWLKKQVDYEAKTLAIGPAGENLIEFACVGSESYRHMGRGGAGAIFGSKNLKAIVVRGTGGVQVNEIGSFYEKVVEHTSNNLLTDENLWAYKHGTAMLVDVTNEMGIHPTRNFSKGVSNGRQKLNSEAIDDIKIGDRSCASCPLGCGKFTSLNGTQIEGPEYETLCLGGANCEIDDLESVMKFNRLCDDYGLDTMSTGNIIGLAMDITESGLHDYGVRFGDKEHYLELIEEIATRSTQRGRDMAMGAQKLGEKNGAADKAAHSKNLEMPAYDPRGNYGMALGYATSERGACHLRSFTLFEDQPFNVKEMTRAVINNQNTNAVKWSMGLCDFWGTVNTTIMADFMTKGLGKKVSAQDLEKAGERIWNLARLFNQKAGFSAKDDVLSDKLLNKALENGPYEGKKIDQAALTQMKSLLYHLRGWDTDGQPSEEKLEELDLL
;
A
#
# COMPACT_ATOMS: atom_id res chain seq x y z
N MET A 1 6.50 0.12 35.88
CA MET A 1 7.12 1.00 34.87
C MET A 1 8.40 1.54 35.47
N ILE A 2 9.54 1.35 34.81
CA ILE A 2 10.77 2.05 35.19
C ILE A 2 10.75 3.34 34.38
N ASP A 3 10.64 4.48 35.05
CA ASP A 3 10.81 5.78 34.39
C ASP A 3 12.21 5.86 33.81
N ILE A 4 12.28 6.20 32.52
CA ILE A 4 13.51 6.30 31.78
C ILE A 4 13.70 7.78 31.47
N GLU A 5 14.50 8.48 32.27
CA GLU A 5 14.89 9.87 32.00
C GLU A 5 15.60 9.99 30.64
N GLU A 6 15.30 11.08 29.92
CA GLU A 6 15.94 11.46 28.65
C GLU A 6 17.37 11.95 28.91
N TYR A 7 18.34 11.33 28.23
CA TYR A 7 19.77 11.67 28.33
C TYR A 7 20.16 12.58 27.16
N HIS A 8 20.84 13.70 27.44
CA HIS A 8 21.15 14.73 26.44
C HIS A 8 22.48 14.47 25.70
N PRO A 9 22.63 14.87 24.42
CA PRO A 9 23.82 14.58 23.62
C PRO A 9 25.13 15.27 24.07
N ASP A 10 25.08 16.24 24.99
CA ASP A 10 26.25 16.99 25.45
C ASP A 10 27.00 16.30 26.61
N ASP A 11 26.52 15.15 27.10
CA ASP A 11 27.05 14.44 28.26
C ASP A 11 28.13 13.37 27.94
N TYR A 12 28.70 13.36 26.73
CA TYR A 12 29.82 12.46 26.40
C TYR A 12 31.08 12.88 27.17
N LYS A 13 31.27 12.31 28.37
CA LYS A 13 32.50 12.47 29.15
C LYS A 13 33.72 11.92 28.39
N LEU A 14 34.87 12.56 28.57
CA LEU A 14 36.20 12.07 28.19
C LEU A 14 36.45 10.64 28.72
N ARG A 15 37.39 9.92 28.09
CA ARG A 15 37.82 8.55 28.49
C ARG A 15 38.03 8.44 30.01
N ASP A 16 37.20 7.64 30.68
CA ASP A 16 37.29 7.38 32.13
C ASP A 16 37.72 5.93 32.41
N ILE A 17 39.04 5.74 32.58
CA ILE A 17 39.65 4.42 32.82
C ILE A 17 39.23 3.87 34.19
N LYS A 18 39.04 4.73 35.21
CA LYS A 18 38.71 4.29 36.56
C LYS A 18 37.27 3.77 36.63
N ALA A 19 36.33 4.49 36.02
CA ALA A 19 34.95 4.04 35.89
C ALA A 19 34.86 2.73 35.09
N ALA A 20 35.57 2.64 33.96
CA ALA A 20 35.62 1.42 33.15
C ALA A 20 36.15 0.21 33.94
N LYS A 21 37.24 0.38 34.71
CA LYS A 21 37.76 -0.68 35.58
C LYS A 21 36.72 -1.09 36.63
N LYS A 22 36.09 -0.13 37.29
CA LYS A 22 35.07 -0.39 38.31
C LYS A 22 33.90 -1.20 37.75
N GLU A 23 33.31 -0.78 36.62
CA GLU A 23 32.20 -1.53 35.98
C GLU A 23 32.64 -2.94 35.57
N ALA A 24 33.88 -3.11 35.08
CA ALA A 24 34.43 -4.42 34.75
C ALA A 24 34.65 -5.32 35.98
N ASP A 25 35.22 -4.80 37.06
CA ASP A 25 35.42 -5.55 38.30
C ASP A 25 34.07 -6.00 38.90
N GLU A 26 33.08 -5.09 38.94
CA GLU A 26 31.74 -5.36 39.47
C GLU A 26 31.08 -6.56 38.78
N ILE A 27 31.11 -6.63 37.44
CA ILE A 27 30.47 -7.73 36.72
C ILE A 27 31.27 -9.04 36.82
N VAL A 28 32.61 -8.98 36.86
CA VAL A 28 33.45 -10.17 37.07
C VAL A 28 33.20 -10.79 38.44
N GLU A 29 33.11 -9.98 39.49
CA GLU A 29 32.75 -10.45 40.83
C GLU A 29 31.37 -11.12 40.89
N ILE A 30 30.42 -10.66 40.07
CA ILE A 30 29.09 -11.28 39.95
C ILE A 30 29.17 -12.63 39.24
N ILE A 31 29.89 -12.72 38.11
CA ILE A 31 30.02 -13.96 37.31
C ILE A 31 30.69 -15.08 38.11
N LEU A 32 31.63 -14.74 39.00
CA LEU A 32 32.33 -15.70 39.85
C LEU A 32 31.48 -16.26 41.00
N LYS A 33 30.36 -15.62 41.35
CA LYS A 33 29.46 -16.09 42.41
C LYS A 33 28.53 -17.19 41.87
N PRO A 34 28.28 -18.26 42.65
CA PRO A 34 27.19 -19.18 42.35
C PRO A 34 25.87 -18.41 42.23
N THR A 35 25.04 -18.73 41.23
CA THR A 35 23.78 -18.01 40.96
C THR A 35 22.89 -17.86 42.19
N ARG A 36 22.82 -18.90 43.05
CA ARG A 36 22.06 -18.92 44.31
C ARG A 36 22.53 -17.92 45.37
N GLU A 37 23.76 -17.41 45.24
CA GLU A 37 24.38 -16.47 46.19
C GLU A 37 24.21 -15.00 45.74
N ILE A 38 23.59 -14.78 44.58
CA ILE A 38 23.29 -13.45 44.06
C ILE A 38 21.91 -13.02 44.56
N THR A 39 21.87 -11.98 45.40
CA THR A 39 20.61 -11.46 45.97
C THR A 39 19.63 -10.99 44.89
N LEU A 40 18.31 -11.07 45.15
CA LEU A 40 17.28 -10.57 44.23
C LEU A 40 17.52 -9.10 43.83
N LYS A 41 17.88 -8.24 44.79
CA LYS A 41 18.20 -6.83 44.53
C LYS A 41 19.37 -6.66 43.54
N ALA A 42 20.39 -7.50 43.64
CA ALA A 42 21.51 -7.47 42.69
C ALA A 42 21.07 -7.93 41.30
N ARG A 43 20.17 -8.92 41.20
CA ARG A 43 19.65 -9.40 39.92
C ARG A 43 18.70 -8.42 39.23
N GLU A 44 17.87 -7.73 40.00
CA GLU A 44 17.07 -6.59 39.49
C GLU A 44 17.98 -5.49 38.95
N GLU A 45 19.09 -5.19 39.64
CA GLU A 45 20.04 -4.20 39.18
C GLU A 45 20.77 -4.62 37.91
N ILE A 46 21.16 -5.90 37.79
CA ILE A 46 21.69 -6.47 36.55
C ILE A 46 20.70 -6.22 35.41
N SER A 47 19.42 -6.57 35.61
CA SER A 47 18.40 -6.39 34.56
C SER A 47 18.22 -4.93 34.15
N ARG A 48 18.14 -4.00 35.12
CA ARG A 48 18.06 -2.55 34.86
C ARG A 48 19.28 -2.03 34.10
N LYS A 49 20.49 -2.37 34.58
CA LYS A 49 21.75 -1.97 33.93
C LYS A 49 21.83 -2.53 32.50
N THR A 50 21.41 -3.78 32.27
CA THR A 50 21.39 -4.37 30.92
C THR A 50 20.52 -3.56 29.96
N VAL A 51 19.27 -3.24 30.34
CA VAL A 51 18.36 -2.46 29.48
C VAL A 51 18.96 -1.08 29.18
N ARG A 52 19.50 -0.40 30.20
CA ARG A 52 20.16 0.91 30.05
C ARG A 52 21.36 0.82 29.12
N ASN A 53 22.24 -0.15 29.32
CA ASN A 53 23.46 -0.30 28.52
C ASN A 53 23.14 -0.70 27.07
N PHE A 54 22.08 -1.47 26.81
CA PHE A 54 21.63 -1.74 25.44
C PHE A 54 21.12 -0.47 24.75
N ARG A 55 20.36 0.37 25.46
CA ARG A 55 19.88 1.67 24.96
C ARG A 55 21.05 2.59 24.62
N ASP A 56 21.99 2.72 25.55
CA ASP A 56 22.99 3.79 25.55
C ASP A 56 24.29 3.41 24.82
N HIS A 57 24.61 2.10 24.74
CA HIS A 57 25.92 1.64 24.30
C HIS A 57 25.88 0.51 23.26
N ILE A 58 24.71 -0.07 22.94
CA ILE A 58 24.57 -1.05 21.85
C ILE A 58 23.75 -0.45 20.72
N ASN A 59 22.41 -0.37 20.87
CA ASN A 59 21.49 0.24 19.92
C ASN A 59 20.07 0.24 20.52
N LYS A 60 19.51 1.43 20.76
CA LYS A 60 18.14 1.62 21.28
C LYS A 60 17.05 0.91 20.47
N GLY A 61 17.24 0.73 19.16
CA GLY A 61 16.31 0.03 18.27
C GLY A 61 16.12 -1.45 18.62
N PHE A 62 17.08 -2.10 19.31
CA PHE A 62 16.85 -3.44 19.84
C PHE A 62 15.76 -3.46 20.90
N LEU A 63 15.67 -2.42 21.72
CA LEU A 63 14.62 -2.31 22.72
C LEU A 63 13.27 -2.05 22.04
N GLU A 64 13.23 -1.24 20.98
CA GLU A 64 12.04 -1.02 20.14
C GLU A 64 11.54 -2.31 19.48
N TYR A 65 12.44 -3.09 18.89
CA TYR A 65 12.11 -4.42 18.36
C TYR A 65 11.66 -5.39 19.45
N ARG A 66 12.27 -5.36 20.63
CA ARG A 66 11.81 -6.17 21.78
C ARG A 66 10.45 -5.69 22.30
N LYS A 67 10.14 -4.39 22.21
CA LYS A 67 8.79 -3.86 22.50
C LYS A 67 7.75 -4.41 21.55
N SER A 68 8.10 -4.55 20.28
CA SER A 68 7.17 -5.12 19.34
C SER A 68 6.91 -6.57 19.73
N VAL A 69 7.89 -7.43 19.97
CA VAL A 69 7.59 -8.86 20.27
C VAL A 69 7.08 -9.17 21.70
N THR A 70 6.75 -8.18 22.54
CA THR A 70 6.28 -8.38 23.93
C THR A 70 5.09 -7.46 24.27
N GLU A 71 4.05 -7.97 24.94
CA GLU A 71 2.97 -7.11 25.45
C GLU A 71 3.49 -6.13 26.53
N ALA A 72 2.77 -5.00 26.67
CA ALA A 72 3.18 -3.74 27.30
C ALA A 72 3.69 -3.78 28.77
N THR A 73 3.82 -4.94 29.40
CA THR A 73 4.31 -5.11 30.78
C THR A 73 5.63 -5.89 30.91
N GLY A 74 6.13 -6.54 29.84
CA GLY A 74 7.21 -7.54 29.92
C GLY A 74 8.66 -7.05 29.86
N PHE A 75 8.94 -5.76 30.08
CA PHE A 75 10.17 -5.07 29.64
C PHE A 75 11.55 -5.50 30.16
N ALA A 76 11.68 -6.56 30.95
CA ALA A 76 12.90 -6.82 31.71
C ALA A 76 13.34 -8.28 31.67
N VAL A 77 13.45 -8.92 30.50
CA VAL A 77 14.06 -10.26 30.40
C VAL A 77 15.55 -10.10 30.13
N THR A 78 16.36 -10.59 31.05
CA THR A 78 17.82 -10.63 30.96
C THR A 78 18.25 -12.08 31.06
N GLU A 79 18.58 -12.69 29.92
CA GLU A 79 19.06 -14.08 29.90
C GLU A 79 20.21 -14.28 30.89
N TRP A 80 20.14 -15.33 31.71
CA TRP A 80 21.07 -15.51 32.82
C TRP A 80 21.61 -16.94 32.92
N THR A 81 20.72 -17.93 33.01
CA THR A 81 21.11 -19.34 33.06
C THR A 81 20.26 -20.19 32.14
N GLY A 82 20.65 -21.43 31.89
CA GLY A 82 19.86 -22.37 31.12
C GLY A 82 20.41 -23.78 31.20
N GLN A 83 19.55 -24.77 30.93
CA GLN A 83 19.88 -26.18 30.90
C GLN A 83 18.89 -26.92 30.00
N GLY A 84 19.39 -27.74 29.08
CA GLY A 84 18.54 -28.51 28.17
C GLY A 84 17.72 -27.59 27.27
N SER A 85 16.39 -27.64 27.39
CA SER A 85 15.45 -26.83 26.60
C SER A 85 14.84 -25.66 27.39
N ILE A 86 15.46 -25.26 28.51
CA ILE A 86 14.94 -24.21 29.39
C ILE A 86 16.00 -23.12 29.55
N LEU A 87 15.59 -21.87 29.33
CA LEU A 87 16.32 -20.66 29.68
C LEU A 87 15.67 -20.02 30.90
N VAL A 88 16.49 -19.44 31.77
CA VAL A 88 16.06 -18.74 32.97
C VAL A 88 16.68 -17.36 32.96
N ASP A 89 15.84 -16.35 33.14
CA ASP A 89 16.30 -14.97 33.20
C ASP A 89 16.88 -14.61 34.58
N ALA A 90 17.40 -13.38 34.71
CA ALA A 90 17.97 -12.90 35.97
C ALA A 90 16.95 -12.84 37.12
N LEU A 91 15.65 -12.85 36.84
CA LEU A 91 14.57 -12.77 37.82
C LEU A 91 13.91 -14.14 38.10
N ASP A 92 14.59 -15.23 37.77
CA ASP A 92 14.13 -16.62 37.92
C ASP A 92 12.88 -17.00 37.11
N ARG A 93 12.57 -16.26 36.04
CA ARG A 93 11.49 -16.67 35.13
C ARG A 93 12.03 -17.69 34.13
N GLU A 94 11.34 -18.84 34.07
CA GLU A 94 11.67 -19.91 33.14
C GLU A 94 10.98 -19.72 31.78
N PHE A 95 11.71 -20.03 30.73
CA PHE A 95 11.26 -19.98 29.36
C PHE A 95 11.61 -21.28 28.64
N LEU A 96 10.63 -21.87 27.97
CA LEU A 96 10.83 -23.02 27.07
C LEU A 96 11.45 -22.53 25.77
N ASP A 97 12.56 -23.13 25.37
CA ASP A 97 13.28 -22.73 24.15
C ASP A 97 12.77 -23.50 22.91
N LEU A 98 11.93 -22.82 22.13
CA LEU A 98 11.44 -23.29 20.82
C LEU A 98 12.36 -22.87 19.67
N LEU A 99 13.31 -21.97 19.92
CA LEU A 99 14.16 -21.32 18.93
C LEU A 99 15.55 -21.97 18.82
N GLY A 100 15.99 -22.68 19.87
CA GLY A 100 17.29 -23.34 19.88
C GLY A 100 18.45 -22.38 19.65
N GLY A 101 18.31 -21.10 20.02
CA GLY A 101 19.32 -20.07 19.75
C GLY A 101 19.65 -19.90 18.25
N PHE A 102 18.64 -19.94 17.38
CA PHE A 102 18.81 -19.93 15.91
C PHE A 102 19.61 -21.14 15.39
N GLY A 103 19.38 -22.31 15.99
CA GLY A 103 20.03 -23.58 15.66
C GLY A 103 21.33 -23.88 16.43
N LEU A 104 21.80 -22.95 17.28
CA LEU A 104 22.99 -23.11 18.12
C LEU A 104 22.84 -24.24 19.17
N TYR A 105 21.69 -24.33 19.83
CA TYR A 105 21.44 -25.23 20.96
C TYR A 105 20.89 -26.60 20.53
N SER A 106 21.39 -27.15 19.43
CA SER A 106 20.96 -28.48 18.93
C SER A 106 21.12 -29.61 19.96
N TYR A 107 22.08 -29.49 20.89
CA TYR A 107 22.35 -30.48 21.94
C TYR A 107 21.66 -30.14 23.28
N GLY A 108 20.85 -29.08 23.30
CA GLY A 108 20.38 -28.45 24.52
C GLY A 108 21.44 -27.53 25.14
N ILE A 109 20.98 -26.56 25.91
CA ILE A 109 21.81 -25.59 26.61
C ILE A 109 22.65 -26.32 27.65
N ARG A 110 23.98 -26.13 27.61
CA ARG A 110 24.96 -26.68 28.55
C ARG A 110 24.88 -28.21 28.69
N HIS A 111 24.95 -28.93 27.56
CA HIS A 111 25.02 -30.39 27.60
C HIS A 111 26.18 -30.87 28.49
N PRO A 112 25.95 -31.75 29.50
CA PRO A 112 26.96 -32.07 30.52
C PRO A 112 28.28 -32.59 29.96
N LYS A 113 28.21 -33.47 28.95
CA LYS A 113 29.41 -34.06 28.32
C LYS A 113 30.23 -33.02 27.55
N ILE A 114 29.57 -32.09 26.85
CA ILE A 114 30.22 -31.03 26.07
C ILE A 114 30.87 -30.02 27.01
N VAL A 115 30.14 -29.56 28.03
CA VAL A 115 30.67 -28.64 29.04
C VAL A 115 31.85 -29.24 29.80
N ALA A 116 31.79 -30.54 30.14
CA ALA A 116 32.89 -31.24 30.78
C ALA A 116 34.15 -31.27 29.89
N ALA A 117 34.00 -31.53 28.59
CA ALA A 117 35.12 -31.53 27.64
C ALA A 117 35.77 -30.13 27.53
N VAL A 118 34.96 -29.07 27.44
CA VAL A 118 35.45 -27.68 27.38
C VAL A 118 36.17 -27.32 28.68
N LYS A 119 35.61 -27.64 29.85
CA LYS A 119 36.28 -27.41 31.14
C LYS A 119 37.61 -28.15 31.24
N ALA A 120 37.65 -29.42 30.87
CA ALA A 120 38.89 -30.20 30.88
C ALA A 120 39.94 -29.62 29.92
N GLN A 121 39.54 -28.95 28.84
CA GLN A 121 40.46 -28.28 27.94
C GLN A 121 40.89 -26.89 28.46
N LEU A 122 40.05 -26.18 29.21
CA LEU A 122 40.43 -24.92 29.89
C LEU A 122 41.61 -25.13 30.84
N ASP A 123 41.65 -26.27 31.54
CA ASP A 123 42.74 -26.63 32.46
C ASP A 123 44.04 -27.03 31.74
N ARG A 124 44.01 -27.12 30.40
CA ARG A 124 45.19 -27.33 29.54
C ARG A 124 45.60 -26.02 28.89
N SER A 125 45.29 -25.86 27.61
CA SER A 125 45.51 -24.61 26.88
C SER A 125 44.20 -24.16 26.24
N PRO A 126 43.69 -22.96 26.58
CA PRO A 126 42.46 -22.44 26.01
C PRO A 126 42.61 -21.99 24.55
N GLN A 127 43.86 -21.74 24.12
CA GLN A 127 44.23 -21.26 22.78
C GLN A 127 45.48 -22.00 22.29
N TYR A 128 45.69 -22.05 20.98
CA TYR A 128 46.94 -22.55 20.37
C TYR A 128 47.92 -21.38 20.13
N SER A 129 49.19 -21.68 19.85
CA SER A 129 50.19 -20.67 19.45
C SER A 129 50.20 -20.33 17.96
N GLN A 130 49.52 -21.14 17.13
CA GLN A 130 49.60 -21.19 15.65
C GLN A 130 50.91 -21.72 15.10
N GLU A 131 52.01 -21.59 15.84
CA GLU A 131 53.31 -22.15 15.47
C GLU A 131 53.39 -23.66 15.73
N MET A 132 52.69 -24.16 16.76
CA MET A 132 52.62 -25.59 17.07
C MET A 132 51.37 -26.21 16.47
N LEU A 133 51.50 -27.46 15.99
CA LEU A 133 50.36 -28.25 15.52
C LEU A 133 49.42 -28.58 16.70
N ASP A 134 48.16 -28.18 16.58
CA ASP A 134 47.14 -28.47 17.59
C ASP A 134 46.51 -29.87 17.37
N PRO A 135 46.59 -30.78 18.34
CA PRO A 135 46.09 -32.14 18.18
C PRO A 135 44.55 -32.21 18.08
N LEU A 136 43.82 -31.32 18.76
CA LEU A 136 42.35 -31.35 18.75
C LEU A 136 41.78 -30.87 17.43
N ARG A 137 42.38 -29.85 16.82
CA ARG A 137 42.04 -29.37 15.48
C ARG A 137 42.33 -30.44 14.43
N ALA A 138 43.49 -31.10 14.50
CA ALA A 138 43.82 -32.20 13.59
C ALA A 138 42.82 -33.35 13.73
N GLN A 139 42.48 -33.72 14.97
CA GLN A 139 41.51 -34.79 15.22
C GLN A 139 40.10 -34.42 14.77
N LEU A 140 39.65 -33.19 15.00
CA LEU A 140 38.36 -32.72 14.53
C LEU A 140 38.29 -32.72 13.00
N ALA A 141 39.34 -32.26 12.32
CA ALA A 141 39.40 -32.32 10.85
C ALA A 141 39.23 -33.74 10.33
N LYS A 142 39.92 -34.70 10.95
CA LYS A 142 39.79 -36.12 10.62
C LYS A 142 38.36 -36.65 10.88
N VAL A 143 37.76 -36.29 12.01
CA VAL A 143 36.39 -36.73 12.34
C VAL A 143 35.39 -36.15 11.34
N LEU A 144 35.49 -34.88 10.98
CA LEU A 144 34.61 -34.28 9.98
C LEU A 144 34.83 -34.91 8.60
N ALA A 145 36.07 -35.18 8.19
CA ALA A 145 36.37 -35.87 6.93
C ALA A 145 35.77 -37.29 6.85
N LEU A 146 35.56 -37.96 8.00
CA LEU A 146 34.88 -39.25 8.08
C LEU A 146 33.34 -39.13 8.02
N LEU A 147 32.79 -37.96 8.36
CA LEU A 147 31.35 -37.71 8.37
C LEU A 147 30.85 -37.14 7.04
N THR A 148 31.61 -36.25 6.42
CA THR A 148 31.19 -35.57 5.19
C THR A 148 31.03 -36.57 4.04
N PRO A 149 30.01 -36.39 3.17
CA PRO A 149 29.75 -37.30 2.08
C PRO A 149 30.89 -37.34 1.04
N GLY A 150 31.07 -38.52 0.45
CA GLY A 150 31.92 -38.74 -0.70
C GLY A 150 33.41 -38.48 -0.46
N LYS A 151 34.00 -37.55 -1.22
CA LYS A 151 35.46 -37.29 -1.25
C LYS A 151 35.90 -36.07 -0.47
N ILE A 152 35.04 -35.43 0.32
CA ILE A 152 35.42 -34.25 1.12
C ILE A 152 36.35 -34.69 2.25
N GLN A 153 37.53 -34.06 2.37
CA GLN A 153 38.59 -34.51 3.28
C GLN A 153 39.35 -33.39 4.00
N TYR A 154 39.46 -32.22 3.37
CA TYR A 154 40.29 -31.12 3.89
C TYR A 154 39.42 -29.94 4.27
N GLY A 155 39.84 -29.18 5.28
CA GLY A 155 39.04 -28.09 5.79
C GLY A 155 39.80 -27.07 6.59
N PHE A 156 39.14 -25.93 6.78
CA PHE A 156 39.62 -24.82 7.58
C PHE A 156 38.53 -24.40 8.57
N PHE A 157 38.95 -23.97 9.77
CA PHE A 157 38.06 -23.66 10.88
C PHE A 157 38.01 -22.16 11.16
N GLY A 158 36.80 -21.62 11.29
CA GLY A 158 36.52 -20.22 11.64
C GLY A 158 35.70 -20.10 12.93
N ASN A 159 35.16 -18.92 13.20
CA ASN A 159 34.34 -18.67 14.39
C ASN A 159 32.83 -18.54 14.09
N SER A 160 32.46 -18.30 12.83
CA SER A 160 31.08 -18.01 12.43
C SER A 160 30.74 -18.57 11.04
N GLY A 161 29.45 -18.81 10.78
CA GLY A 161 29.00 -19.33 9.47
C GLY A 161 29.35 -18.40 8.30
N THR A 162 29.29 -17.08 8.51
CA THR A 162 29.68 -16.08 7.49
C THR A 162 31.16 -16.19 7.11
N GLU A 163 32.05 -16.51 8.06
CA GLU A 163 33.47 -16.79 7.78
C GLU A 163 33.64 -18.08 6.96
N ALA A 164 32.86 -19.12 7.27
CA ALA A 164 32.92 -20.37 6.52
C ALA A 164 32.48 -20.19 5.06
N VAL A 165 31.39 -19.44 4.83
CA VAL A 165 30.90 -19.11 3.48
C VAL A 165 31.94 -18.27 2.73
N GLU A 166 32.50 -17.22 3.33
CA GLU A 166 33.53 -16.41 2.67
C GLU A 166 34.82 -17.20 2.39
N GLY A 167 35.20 -18.11 3.27
CA GLY A 167 36.31 -19.05 3.05
C GLY A 167 36.04 -19.98 1.87
N ALA A 168 34.84 -20.55 1.78
CA ALA A 168 34.41 -21.38 0.66
C ALA A 168 34.39 -20.60 -0.67
N MET A 169 33.92 -19.35 -0.66
CA MET A 169 33.99 -18.47 -1.84
C MET A 169 35.44 -18.25 -2.30
N LYS A 170 36.36 -17.99 -1.37
CA LYS A 170 37.79 -17.81 -1.69
C LYS A 170 38.40 -19.08 -2.27
N LEU A 171 38.11 -20.24 -1.66
CA LEU A 171 38.58 -21.53 -2.15
C LEU A 171 38.09 -21.81 -3.58
N ALA A 172 36.80 -21.60 -3.85
CA ALA A 172 36.22 -21.78 -5.18
C ALA A 172 36.90 -20.89 -6.23
N LYS A 173 37.16 -19.62 -5.89
CA LYS A 173 37.89 -18.69 -6.77
C LYS A 173 39.33 -19.14 -7.04
N LEU A 174 40.04 -19.57 -6.00
CA LEU A 174 41.45 -19.99 -6.12
C LEU A 174 41.59 -21.25 -6.98
N TYR A 175 40.67 -22.20 -6.84
CA TYR A 175 40.72 -23.45 -7.61
C TYR A 175 40.28 -23.24 -9.06
N THR A 176 39.15 -22.57 -9.29
CA THR A 176 38.58 -22.43 -10.65
C THR A 176 39.23 -21.31 -11.47
N GLY A 177 39.84 -20.31 -10.82
CA GLY A 177 40.27 -19.06 -11.45
C GLY A 177 39.12 -18.11 -11.83
N ARG A 178 37.86 -18.53 -11.61
CA ARG A 178 36.64 -17.81 -11.95
C ARG A 178 36.18 -16.94 -10.78
N LYS A 179 35.34 -15.92 -11.02
CA LYS A 179 35.05 -14.88 -10.01
C LYS A 179 33.60 -14.76 -9.59
N GLY A 180 32.66 -15.21 -10.42
CA GLY A 180 31.23 -15.07 -10.19
C GLY A 180 30.64 -16.16 -9.31
N PHE A 181 29.45 -15.91 -8.77
CA PHE A 181 28.67 -16.89 -8.01
C PHE A 181 27.20 -16.79 -8.37
N ILE A 182 26.47 -17.89 -8.23
CA ILE A 182 25.02 -17.88 -8.22
C ILE A 182 24.55 -18.33 -6.83
N SER A 183 23.60 -17.62 -6.25
CA SER A 183 22.94 -18.02 -5.00
C SER A 183 21.42 -17.92 -5.15
N MET A 184 20.67 -18.22 -4.10
CA MET A 184 19.23 -18.41 -4.19
C MET A 184 18.46 -17.23 -3.58
N LEU A 185 17.38 -16.81 -4.24
CA LEU A 185 16.43 -15.86 -3.69
C LEU A 185 15.91 -16.36 -2.34
N LYS A 186 15.71 -15.44 -1.39
CA LYS A 186 15.38 -15.69 0.03
C LYS A 186 16.50 -16.36 0.87
N GLY A 187 17.63 -16.73 0.27
CA GLY A 187 18.74 -17.39 0.97
C GLY A 187 19.46 -16.49 1.97
N PHE A 188 20.03 -17.09 3.01
CA PHE A 188 20.75 -16.42 4.09
C PHE A 188 22.13 -17.06 4.32
N HIS A 189 23.17 -16.41 3.79
CA HIS A 189 24.54 -16.92 3.84
C HIS A 189 25.48 -16.11 4.75
N GLY A 190 24.98 -15.02 5.36
CA GLY A 190 25.76 -14.15 6.24
C GLY A 190 25.58 -12.66 5.96
N LYS A 191 26.25 -11.82 6.75
CA LYS A 191 26.09 -10.36 6.73
C LYS A 191 27.41 -9.59 6.64
N THR A 192 28.56 -10.27 6.61
CA THR A 192 29.82 -9.64 6.18
C THR A 192 29.73 -9.31 4.68
N LEU A 193 30.42 -8.28 4.20
CA LEU A 193 30.18 -7.74 2.84
C LEU A 193 30.30 -8.79 1.71
N GLY A 194 31.18 -9.78 1.87
CA GLY A 194 31.30 -10.91 0.93
C GLY A 194 30.07 -11.80 0.99
N ALA A 195 29.77 -12.40 2.14
CA ALA A 195 28.60 -13.28 2.28
C ALA A 195 27.25 -12.55 2.05
N LEU A 196 27.16 -11.26 2.40
CA LEU A 196 25.99 -10.41 2.15
C LEU A 196 25.71 -10.26 0.65
N SER A 197 26.73 -10.34 -0.21
CA SER A 197 26.54 -10.35 -1.66
C SER A 197 25.77 -11.58 -2.16
N LEU A 198 25.77 -12.70 -1.42
CA LEU A 198 25.00 -13.90 -1.69
C LEU A 198 23.58 -13.86 -1.07
N MET A 199 23.25 -12.86 -0.23
CA MET A 199 21.95 -12.75 0.45
C MET A 199 20.81 -12.59 -0.54
N GLY A 200 19.76 -13.41 -0.46
CA GLY A 200 18.61 -13.37 -1.37
C GLY A 200 17.50 -12.38 -0.97
N LYS A 201 17.81 -11.32 -0.20
CA LYS A 201 16.81 -10.39 0.38
C LYS A 201 17.19 -8.91 0.25
N ARG A 202 16.32 -8.14 -0.42
CA ARG A 202 16.51 -6.70 -0.71
C ARG A 202 16.81 -5.83 0.52
N SER A 203 16.08 -6.01 1.62
CA SER A 203 16.16 -5.13 2.80
C SER A 203 17.55 -5.07 3.44
N TYR A 204 18.34 -6.15 3.33
CA TYR A 204 19.71 -6.19 3.83
C TYR A 204 20.74 -5.69 2.82
N ARG A 205 20.47 -5.86 1.52
CA ARG A 205 21.40 -5.50 0.44
C ARG A 205 21.32 -4.02 0.09
N GLN A 206 20.10 -3.51 -0.17
CA GLN A 206 19.87 -2.19 -0.79
C GLN A 206 20.58 -1.04 -0.07
N PRO A 207 20.62 -0.96 1.27
CA PRO A 207 21.31 0.13 1.97
C PRO A 207 22.84 0.11 1.83
N LEU A 208 23.43 -1.01 1.38
CA LEU A 208 24.88 -1.26 1.37
C LEU A 208 25.43 -1.50 -0.04
N LEU A 209 24.64 -1.22 -1.08
CA LEU A 209 25.11 -1.34 -2.47
C LEU A 209 26.15 -0.25 -2.79
N PRO A 210 27.16 -0.54 -3.63
CA PRO A 210 27.42 -1.82 -4.31
C PRO A 210 28.05 -2.88 -3.39
N LEU A 211 27.66 -4.15 -3.59
CA LEU A 211 28.26 -5.32 -2.93
C LEU A 211 29.28 -6.00 -3.88
N LEU A 212 29.86 -7.13 -3.48
CA LEU A 212 30.77 -7.92 -4.32
C LEU A 212 30.14 -8.18 -5.70
N ASP A 213 30.88 -7.83 -6.75
CA ASP A 213 30.45 -7.97 -8.14
C ASP A 213 30.44 -9.43 -8.61
N GLY A 214 29.70 -9.72 -9.67
CA GLY A 214 29.60 -11.05 -10.29
C GLY A 214 28.72 -12.04 -9.53
N VAL A 215 27.86 -11.57 -8.61
CA VAL A 215 26.90 -12.43 -7.91
C VAL A 215 25.50 -12.31 -8.52
N ARG A 216 25.01 -13.43 -9.05
CA ARG A 216 23.66 -13.59 -9.61
C ARG A 216 22.75 -14.36 -8.65
N GLN A 217 21.45 -14.34 -8.91
CA GLN A 217 20.44 -14.95 -8.05
C GLN A 217 19.43 -15.75 -8.88
N ALA A 218 19.09 -16.95 -8.43
CA ALA A 218 18.03 -17.78 -9.01
C ALA A 218 16.92 -18.06 -7.97
N PRO A 219 15.66 -18.29 -8.38
CA PRO A 219 14.61 -18.77 -7.47
C PRO A 219 14.98 -20.13 -6.84
N PHE A 220 14.81 -20.26 -5.52
CA PHE A 220 15.03 -21.52 -4.81
C PHE A 220 13.99 -22.57 -5.21
N GLY A 221 14.42 -23.80 -5.53
CA GLY A 221 13.55 -24.88 -5.97
C GLY A 221 13.22 -24.88 -7.47
N ASP A 222 13.84 -24.01 -8.28
CA ASP A 222 13.61 -23.89 -9.72
C ASP A 222 14.89 -24.18 -10.52
N LEU A 223 14.98 -25.39 -11.07
CA LEU A 223 16.13 -25.82 -11.88
C LEU A 223 16.23 -25.07 -13.21
N VAL A 224 15.09 -24.77 -13.83
CA VAL A 224 15.05 -24.13 -15.15
C VAL A 224 15.58 -22.70 -15.06
N ALA A 225 15.17 -21.97 -14.02
CA ALA A 225 15.66 -20.62 -13.78
C ALA A 225 17.16 -20.61 -13.42
N LEU A 226 17.64 -21.58 -12.65
CA LEU A 226 19.07 -21.72 -12.36
C LEU A 226 19.88 -22.01 -13.62
N GLU A 227 19.44 -22.96 -14.45
CA GLU A 227 20.08 -23.28 -15.73
C GLU A 227 20.11 -22.06 -16.66
N HIS A 228 19.03 -21.28 -16.71
CA HIS A 228 18.98 -20.05 -17.49
C HIS A 228 20.03 -19.02 -17.03
N GLU A 229 20.18 -18.80 -15.71
CA GLU A 229 21.22 -17.90 -15.18
C GLU A 229 22.64 -18.40 -15.52
N LEU A 230 22.88 -19.71 -15.44
CA LEU A 230 24.15 -20.33 -15.82
C LEU A 230 24.44 -20.18 -17.32
N ALA A 231 23.45 -20.46 -18.17
CA ALA A 231 23.55 -20.30 -19.62
C ALA A 231 23.81 -18.84 -20.00
N SER A 232 23.08 -17.90 -19.38
CA SER A 232 23.25 -16.46 -19.58
C SER A 232 24.66 -16.01 -19.20
N ALA A 233 25.13 -16.38 -18.00
CA ALA A 233 26.47 -16.03 -17.52
C ALA A 233 27.55 -16.54 -18.48
N ARG A 234 27.45 -17.81 -18.91
CA ARG A 234 28.37 -18.39 -19.90
C ARG A 234 28.34 -17.64 -21.24
N ALA A 235 27.15 -17.27 -21.73
CA ALA A 235 27.01 -16.59 -23.02
C ALA A 235 27.64 -15.19 -23.05
N VAL A 236 27.67 -14.49 -21.91
CA VAL A 236 28.25 -13.14 -21.81
C VAL A 236 29.70 -13.13 -21.30
N GLY A 237 30.28 -14.29 -21.00
CA GLY A 237 31.64 -14.40 -20.46
C GLY A 237 31.75 -14.09 -18.97
N ASP A 238 30.65 -14.19 -18.23
CA ASP A 238 30.65 -14.11 -16.78
C ASP A 238 31.06 -15.47 -16.20
N ASP A 239 32.34 -15.60 -15.88
CA ASP A 239 32.90 -16.83 -15.33
C ASP A 239 32.39 -17.11 -13.91
N ILE A 240 31.45 -18.05 -13.79
CA ILE A 240 30.91 -18.52 -12.51
C ILE A 240 31.85 -19.55 -11.88
N ALA A 241 32.25 -19.32 -10.63
CA ALA A 241 33.06 -20.25 -9.85
C ALA A 241 32.21 -21.32 -9.15
N ALA A 242 31.05 -20.92 -8.59
CA ALA A 242 30.20 -21.85 -7.87
C ALA A 242 28.73 -21.40 -7.76
N VAL A 243 27.85 -22.39 -7.56
CA VAL A 243 26.51 -22.20 -6.98
C VAL A 243 26.59 -22.36 -5.46
N VAL A 244 26.07 -21.40 -4.71
CA VAL A 244 25.99 -21.44 -3.23
C VAL A 244 24.53 -21.66 -2.82
N ILE A 245 24.29 -22.70 -2.01
CA ILE A 245 22.93 -23.13 -1.72
C ILE A 245 22.78 -23.67 -0.30
N GLU A 246 21.71 -23.26 0.39
CA GLU A 246 21.21 -23.96 1.59
C GLU A 246 20.43 -25.21 1.14
N PRO A 247 20.68 -26.42 1.67
CA PRO A 247 19.88 -27.59 1.33
C PRO A 247 18.39 -27.41 1.64
N ILE A 248 18.09 -26.69 2.73
CA ILE A 248 16.75 -26.24 3.14
C ILE A 248 16.91 -24.80 3.61
N GLN A 249 16.13 -23.86 3.06
CA GLN A 249 16.21 -22.46 3.48
C GLN A 249 15.57 -22.26 4.84
N GLY A 250 16.39 -22.24 5.90
CA GLY A 250 15.92 -22.10 7.28
C GLY A 250 15.30 -20.73 7.53
N GLU A 251 16.04 -19.65 7.23
CA GLU A 251 15.59 -18.27 7.43
C GLU A 251 14.39 -17.89 6.54
N ALA A 252 14.19 -18.53 5.39
CA ALA A 252 13.01 -18.31 4.56
C ALA A 252 11.71 -18.94 5.14
N GLY A 253 11.84 -19.62 6.27
CA GLY A 253 10.76 -20.29 6.98
C GLY A 253 10.75 -21.80 6.79
N ALA A 254 11.93 -22.44 6.85
CA ALA A 254 12.11 -23.88 6.64
C ALA A 254 11.53 -24.40 5.31
N ILE A 255 11.91 -23.75 4.20
CA ILE A 255 11.47 -24.14 2.86
C ILE A 255 12.26 -25.37 2.41
N VAL A 256 11.55 -26.50 2.26
CA VAL A 256 12.08 -27.74 1.69
C VAL A 256 11.92 -27.65 0.17
N PRO A 257 12.98 -27.82 -0.62
CA PRO A 257 12.88 -27.81 -2.07
C PRO A 257 12.23 -29.11 -2.59
N PRO A 258 11.81 -29.15 -3.87
CA PRO A 258 11.44 -30.39 -4.55
C PRO A 258 12.56 -31.44 -4.52
N ASP A 259 12.20 -32.73 -4.54
CA ASP A 259 13.16 -33.83 -4.37
C ASP A 259 14.20 -33.94 -5.48
N ASP A 260 13.88 -33.44 -6.68
CA ASP A 260 14.78 -33.41 -7.83
C ASP A 260 15.70 -32.19 -7.84
N PHE A 261 15.47 -31.20 -6.97
CA PHE A 261 16.19 -29.92 -7.03
C PHE A 261 17.68 -30.07 -6.68
N LEU A 262 18.06 -30.57 -5.51
CA LEU A 262 19.49 -30.71 -5.15
C LEU A 262 20.26 -31.63 -6.12
N PRO A 263 19.71 -32.81 -6.52
CA PRO A 263 20.32 -33.63 -7.57
C PRO A 263 20.48 -32.88 -8.90
N GLY A 264 19.48 -32.09 -9.29
CA GLY A 264 19.54 -31.26 -10.49
C GLY A 264 20.59 -30.15 -10.41
N VAL A 265 20.73 -29.47 -9.27
CA VAL A 265 21.80 -28.48 -9.05
C VAL A 265 23.17 -29.12 -9.21
N ARG A 266 23.39 -30.31 -8.63
CA ARG A 266 24.64 -31.06 -8.80
C ARG A 266 24.90 -31.38 -10.27
N ALA A 267 23.91 -31.89 -10.99
CA ALA A 267 24.03 -32.20 -12.41
C ALA A 267 24.34 -30.96 -13.26
N LEU A 268 23.73 -29.81 -12.94
CA LEU A 268 24.04 -28.53 -13.59
C LEU A 268 25.47 -28.07 -13.28
N CYS A 269 25.92 -28.18 -12.04
CA CYS A 269 27.29 -27.85 -11.69
C CYS A 269 28.30 -28.70 -12.48
N ASP A 270 28.03 -30.00 -12.64
CA ASP A 270 28.86 -30.89 -13.47
C ASP A 270 28.82 -30.50 -14.96
N HIS A 271 27.62 -30.19 -15.49
CA HIS A 271 27.44 -29.80 -16.89
C HIS A 271 28.17 -28.50 -17.26
N TYR A 272 28.14 -27.51 -16.36
CA TYR A 272 28.76 -26.20 -16.56
C TYR A 272 30.21 -26.13 -16.05
N ASP A 273 30.76 -27.24 -15.53
CA ASP A 273 32.11 -27.31 -14.95
C ASP A 273 32.32 -26.25 -13.84
N ILE A 274 31.36 -26.13 -12.93
CA ILE A 274 31.42 -25.21 -11.78
C ILE A 274 31.25 -25.97 -10.47
N LEU A 275 31.61 -25.34 -9.35
CA LEU A 275 31.51 -25.97 -8.04
C LEU A 275 30.11 -25.81 -7.42
N MET A 276 29.73 -26.78 -6.59
CA MET A 276 28.57 -26.69 -5.69
C MET A 276 29.05 -26.47 -4.25
N ILE A 277 28.63 -25.34 -3.65
CA ILE A 277 28.88 -25.02 -2.24
C ILE A 277 27.56 -25.22 -1.46
N ALA A 278 27.55 -26.20 -0.57
CA ALA A 278 26.42 -26.45 0.33
C ALA A 278 26.62 -25.71 1.66
N ASP A 279 25.72 -24.77 1.95
CA ASP A 279 25.65 -24.07 3.23
C ASP A 279 24.86 -24.91 4.25
N GLU A 280 25.60 -25.76 4.98
CA GLU A 280 25.08 -26.64 6.02
C GLU A 280 25.12 -25.99 7.41
N VAL A 281 25.35 -24.67 7.49
CA VAL A 281 25.46 -23.96 8.77
C VAL A 281 24.22 -24.17 9.63
N GLN A 282 23.02 -24.20 9.03
CA GLN A 282 21.76 -24.48 9.75
C GLN A 282 21.27 -25.92 9.62
N THR A 283 21.45 -26.55 8.45
CA THR A 283 20.84 -27.85 8.15
C THR A 283 21.64 -29.04 8.66
N GLY A 284 22.93 -28.87 8.92
CA GLY A 284 23.83 -29.94 9.32
C GLY A 284 23.67 -30.42 10.77
N PHE A 285 24.43 -31.45 11.10
CA PHE A 285 24.52 -32.07 12.42
C PHE A 285 23.17 -32.55 12.98
N GLY A 286 22.38 -33.24 12.15
CA GLY A 286 21.14 -33.91 12.59
C GLY A 286 19.89 -33.03 12.60
N ARG A 287 20.01 -31.72 12.36
CA ARG A 287 18.92 -30.75 12.52
C ARG A 287 17.67 -31.11 11.69
N THR A 288 17.89 -31.55 10.46
CA THR A 288 16.81 -31.87 9.51
C THR A 288 16.38 -33.33 9.55
N GLY A 289 16.89 -34.12 10.51
CA GLY A 289 16.59 -35.55 10.64
C GLY A 289 17.50 -36.47 9.82
N GLU A 290 18.46 -35.92 9.11
CA GLU A 290 19.63 -36.63 8.55
C GLU A 290 20.91 -35.93 9.05
N LEU A 291 22.07 -36.57 8.90
CA LEU A 291 23.32 -36.04 9.44
C LEU A 291 23.64 -34.67 8.82
N PHE A 292 23.55 -34.56 7.49
CA PHE A 292 23.59 -33.32 6.73
C PHE A 292 22.32 -33.14 5.90
N GLY A 293 21.95 -31.89 5.60
CA GLY A 293 20.79 -31.59 4.76
C GLY A 293 20.89 -32.17 3.34
N VAL A 294 22.08 -32.24 2.77
CA VAL A 294 22.32 -32.86 1.45
C VAL A 294 22.09 -34.38 1.45
N ASP A 295 22.13 -35.04 2.61
CA ASP A 295 21.99 -36.50 2.71
C ASP A 295 20.55 -36.96 2.38
N HIS A 296 19.54 -36.10 2.56
CA HIS A 296 18.14 -36.41 2.17
C HIS A 296 18.01 -36.82 0.70
N TRP A 297 18.89 -36.31 -0.16
CA TRP A 297 18.89 -36.58 -1.61
C TRP A 297 20.18 -37.25 -2.10
N ASN A 298 21.04 -37.71 -1.18
CA ASN A 298 22.33 -38.35 -1.49
C ASN A 298 23.23 -37.52 -2.43
N VAL A 299 23.25 -36.19 -2.24
CA VAL A 299 24.03 -35.28 -3.08
C VAL A 299 25.38 -35.00 -2.46
N GLN A 300 26.45 -35.18 -3.24
CA GLN A 300 27.80 -34.79 -2.83
C GLN A 300 28.14 -33.38 -3.39
N PRO A 301 28.22 -32.33 -2.56
CA PRO A 301 28.75 -31.04 -2.97
C PRO A 301 30.28 -31.06 -3.09
N ASP A 302 30.86 -30.00 -3.65
CA ASP A 302 32.31 -29.83 -3.76
C ASP A 302 32.92 -29.21 -2.50
N ILE A 303 32.17 -28.28 -1.90
CA ILE A 303 32.53 -27.58 -0.66
C ILE A 303 31.31 -27.57 0.26
N MET A 304 31.51 -27.81 1.56
CA MET A 304 30.48 -27.71 2.60
C MET A 304 30.86 -26.67 3.64
N CYS A 305 29.91 -25.85 4.06
CA CYS A 305 30.07 -24.88 5.15
C CYS A 305 29.32 -25.32 6.40
N PHE A 306 29.97 -25.23 7.55
CA PHE A 306 29.47 -25.66 8.86
C PHE A 306 29.48 -24.50 9.85
N GLY A 307 28.57 -24.53 10.82
CA GLY A 307 28.51 -23.54 11.90
C GLY A 307 27.50 -23.97 12.96
N LYS A 308 26.97 -23.00 13.73
CA LYS A 308 25.90 -23.19 14.73
C LYS A 308 26.12 -24.42 15.60
N ALA A 309 25.44 -25.53 15.29
CA ALA A 309 25.52 -26.80 16.00
C ALA A 309 26.96 -27.34 16.13
N LEU A 310 27.86 -27.08 15.18
CA LEU A 310 29.25 -27.55 15.27
C LEU A 310 29.93 -27.15 16.61
N GLY A 311 29.63 -25.95 17.12
CA GLY A 311 30.19 -25.45 18.39
C GLY A 311 29.65 -26.12 19.65
N GLY A 312 28.70 -27.06 19.53
CA GLY A 312 28.07 -27.76 20.65
C GLY A 312 27.17 -26.89 21.53
N GLY A 313 26.87 -25.66 21.08
CA GLY A 313 26.14 -24.66 21.88
C GLY A 313 26.94 -24.05 23.04
N VAL A 314 28.26 -24.27 23.08
CA VAL A 314 29.14 -23.80 24.18
C VAL A 314 30.22 -22.84 23.69
N VAL A 315 30.92 -23.17 22.60
CA VAL A 315 32.00 -22.35 22.04
C VAL A 315 31.71 -22.07 20.57
N PRO A 316 31.72 -20.81 20.10
CA PRO A 316 31.52 -20.50 18.68
C PRO A 316 32.56 -21.19 17.79
N MET A 317 32.08 -21.84 16.72
CA MET A 317 32.95 -22.42 15.70
C MET A 317 32.20 -22.58 14.38
N SER A 318 32.96 -22.51 13.29
CA SER A 318 32.54 -22.86 11.95
C SER A 318 33.66 -23.59 11.22
N ALA A 319 33.35 -24.16 10.05
CA ALA A 319 34.36 -24.70 9.16
C ALA A 319 33.87 -24.67 7.71
N PHE A 320 34.78 -24.66 6.75
CA PHE A 320 34.47 -25.10 5.39
C PHE A 320 35.38 -26.26 5.02
N MET A 321 34.84 -27.25 4.29
CA MET A 321 35.57 -28.43 3.87
C MET A 321 35.38 -28.70 2.39
N SER A 322 36.40 -29.24 1.71
CA SER A 322 36.35 -29.62 0.30
C SER A 322 37.05 -30.94 0.01
N THR A 323 36.96 -31.36 -1.25
CA THR A 323 37.75 -32.47 -1.78
C THR A 323 39.26 -32.16 -1.80
N PRO A 324 40.14 -33.18 -1.77
CA PRO A 324 41.59 -33.02 -1.91
C PRO A 324 42.00 -32.29 -3.19
N GLU A 325 41.26 -32.51 -4.29
CA GLU A 325 41.54 -31.90 -5.57
C GLU A 325 41.42 -30.38 -5.53
N ILE A 326 40.33 -29.90 -4.93
CA ILE A 326 40.07 -28.47 -4.77
C ILE A 326 41.05 -27.85 -3.77
N TRP A 327 41.31 -28.55 -2.66
CA TRP A 327 42.15 -28.04 -1.58
C TRP A 327 43.60 -27.79 -2.00
N LYS A 328 44.07 -28.48 -3.04
CA LYS A 328 45.45 -28.42 -3.52
C LYS A 328 45.92 -27.00 -3.85
N CYS A 329 45.02 -26.09 -4.23
CA CYS A 329 45.37 -24.69 -4.47
C CYS A 329 45.80 -23.92 -3.22
N MET A 330 45.48 -24.43 -2.02
CA MET A 330 45.84 -23.84 -0.73
C MET A 330 47.21 -24.31 -0.23
N GLU A 331 47.72 -25.44 -0.71
CA GLU A 331 48.96 -26.06 -0.20
C GLU A 331 50.23 -25.24 -0.47
N PRO A 332 50.44 -24.63 -1.66
CA PRO A 332 51.65 -23.84 -1.92
C PRO A 332 51.78 -22.61 -1.01
N ASN A 333 50.65 -22.06 -0.57
CA ASN A 333 50.59 -20.96 0.37
C ASN A 333 49.52 -21.22 1.44
N PRO A 334 49.83 -21.97 2.51
CA PRO A 334 48.87 -22.29 3.57
C PRO A 334 48.42 -21.06 4.37
N PHE A 335 49.04 -19.90 4.14
CA PHE A 335 48.71 -18.62 4.78
C PHE A 335 47.82 -17.72 3.91
N ILE A 336 47.37 -18.18 2.74
CA ILE A 336 46.48 -17.39 1.85
C ILE A 336 45.12 -17.10 2.49
N HIS A 337 44.69 -17.91 3.45
CA HIS A 337 43.52 -17.70 4.29
C HIS A 337 43.87 -18.05 5.73
N THR A 338 43.77 -17.08 6.65
CA THR A 338 44.15 -17.24 8.05
C THR A 338 43.10 -16.66 8.99
N THR A 339 43.13 -17.12 10.24
CA THR A 339 42.30 -16.63 11.34
C THR A 339 43.08 -16.72 12.64
N THR A 340 42.95 -15.69 13.50
CA THR A 340 43.70 -15.67 14.75
C THR A 340 43.16 -16.68 15.76
N THR A 341 41.84 -16.82 15.85
CA THR A 341 41.14 -17.57 16.92
C THR A 341 40.31 -18.76 16.44
N GLY A 342 40.14 -18.92 15.12
CA GLY A 342 39.32 -20.00 14.54
C GLY A 342 39.90 -21.40 14.76
N GLY A 343 39.05 -22.37 15.08
CA GLY A 343 39.47 -23.74 15.36
C GLY A 343 40.41 -23.86 16.56
N ASN A 344 40.17 -23.08 17.62
CA ASN A 344 40.93 -23.15 18.86
C ASN A 344 40.67 -24.43 19.65
N PRO A 345 41.56 -24.83 20.58
CA PRO A 345 41.47 -26.12 21.24
C PRO A 345 40.16 -26.27 22.03
N LEU A 346 39.63 -25.19 22.63
CA LEU A 346 38.33 -25.20 23.31
C LEU A 346 37.17 -25.49 22.36
N ALA A 347 37.16 -24.79 21.22
CA ALA A 347 36.16 -24.99 20.18
C ALA A 347 36.22 -26.41 19.61
N CYS A 348 37.43 -26.94 19.38
CA CYS A 348 37.64 -28.29 18.88
C CYS A 348 37.21 -29.35 19.91
N ALA A 349 37.53 -29.16 21.20
CA ALA A 349 37.05 -30.04 22.27
C ALA A 349 35.51 -30.04 22.35
N SER A 350 34.89 -28.87 22.24
CA SER A 350 33.44 -28.71 22.21
C SER A 350 32.81 -29.49 21.04
N ALA A 351 33.34 -29.32 19.82
CA ALA A 351 32.81 -29.99 18.64
C ALA A 351 33.01 -31.50 18.63
N LEU A 352 34.20 -31.98 19.04
CA LEU A 352 34.45 -33.42 19.17
C LEU A 352 33.47 -34.06 20.16
N ALA A 353 33.24 -33.41 21.31
CA ALA A 353 32.25 -33.85 22.27
C ALA A 353 30.82 -33.77 21.72
N ALA A 354 30.49 -32.71 20.98
CA ALA A 354 29.18 -32.52 20.36
C ALA A 354 28.87 -33.62 19.32
N ILE A 355 29.83 -33.91 18.43
CA ILE A 355 29.72 -35.00 17.45
C ILE A 355 29.58 -36.36 18.16
N SER A 356 30.35 -36.60 19.22
CA SER A 356 30.20 -37.81 20.03
C SER A 356 28.79 -37.93 20.64
N VAL A 357 28.23 -36.83 21.19
CA VAL A 357 26.85 -36.79 21.70
C VAL A 357 25.83 -37.01 20.59
N LEU A 358 25.98 -36.35 19.43
CA LEU A 358 25.11 -36.48 18.25
C LEU A 358 24.89 -37.94 17.88
N LEU A 359 25.99 -38.70 17.83
CA LEU A 359 26.01 -40.10 17.41
C LEU A 359 25.59 -41.05 18.54
N GLU A 360 26.08 -40.84 19.76
CA GLU A 360 25.76 -41.72 20.91
C GLU A 360 24.29 -41.63 21.33
N GLU A 361 23.68 -40.46 21.24
CA GLU A 361 22.28 -40.22 21.66
C GLU A 361 21.28 -40.32 20.50
N ASP A 362 21.73 -40.71 19.30
CA ASP A 362 20.92 -40.76 18.07
C ASP A 362 20.12 -39.46 17.84
N LEU A 363 20.76 -38.30 17.99
CA LEU A 363 20.03 -37.02 17.91
C LEU A 363 19.44 -36.77 16.52
N THR A 364 20.06 -37.32 15.47
CA THR A 364 19.53 -37.34 14.11
C THR A 364 18.20 -38.11 14.05
N GLY A 365 18.15 -39.33 14.57
CA GLY A 365 16.92 -40.12 14.63
C GLY A 365 15.86 -39.49 15.54
N GLN A 366 16.26 -38.85 16.63
CA GLN A 366 15.36 -38.08 17.51
C GLN A 366 14.73 -36.91 16.77
N ALA A 367 15.52 -36.12 16.03
CA ALA A 367 15.03 -34.99 15.25
C ALA A 367 14.03 -35.42 14.18
N LYS A 368 14.32 -36.54 13.49
CA LYS A 368 13.41 -37.14 12.50
C LYS A 368 12.07 -37.53 13.12
N LYS A 369 12.09 -38.28 14.24
CA LYS A 369 10.88 -38.76 14.94
C LYS A 369 10.06 -37.61 15.52
N LYS A 370 10.69 -36.69 16.25
CA LYS A 370 10.03 -35.54 16.89
C LYS A 370 9.52 -34.53 15.86
N GLY A 371 10.28 -34.31 14.79
CA GLY A 371 9.88 -33.47 13.67
C GLY A 371 8.58 -33.92 13.02
N ALA A 372 8.50 -35.21 12.69
CA ALA A 372 7.29 -35.82 12.15
C ALA A 372 6.09 -35.64 13.11
N TYR A 373 6.30 -35.90 14.39
CA TYR A 373 5.27 -35.71 15.43
C TYR A 373 4.78 -34.25 15.51
N VAL A 374 5.68 -33.28 15.56
CA VAL A 374 5.30 -31.85 15.61
C VAL A 374 4.56 -31.44 14.34
N LEU A 375 5.02 -31.86 13.16
CA LEU A 375 4.32 -31.56 11.91
C LEU A 375 2.91 -32.15 11.89
N GLU A 376 2.71 -33.37 12.40
CA GLU A 376 1.39 -33.96 12.57
C GLU A 376 0.49 -33.06 13.44
N LYS A 377 0.96 -32.71 14.65
CA LYS A 377 0.21 -31.88 15.61
C LYS A 377 -0.08 -30.46 15.13
N LEU A 378 0.88 -29.84 14.43
CA LEU A 378 0.65 -28.57 13.76
C LEU A 378 -0.39 -28.70 12.64
N GLY A 379 -0.50 -29.89 12.01
CA GLY A 379 -1.55 -30.19 11.04
C GLY A 379 -2.93 -30.23 11.68
N ASP A 380 -3.04 -30.87 12.84
CA ASP A 380 -4.28 -30.88 13.62
C ASP A 380 -4.68 -29.44 14.04
N LEU A 381 -3.71 -28.61 14.41
CA LEU A 381 -3.94 -27.20 14.73
C LEU A 381 -4.33 -26.39 13.49
N GLN A 382 -3.68 -26.63 12.35
CA GLN A 382 -4.02 -25.97 11.09
C GLN A 382 -5.47 -26.25 10.68
N GLN A 383 -5.92 -27.50 10.82
CA GLN A 383 -7.31 -27.89 10.52
C GLN A 383 -8.31 -27.26 11.50
N ARG A 384 -7.98 -27.17 12.79
CA ARG A 384 -8.84 -26.56 13.81
C ARG A 384 -8.88 -25.03 13.74
N TYR A 385 -7.79 -24.39 13.31
CA TYR A 385 -7.63 -22.95 13.25
C TYR A 385 -7.16 -22.47 11.86
N PRO A 386 -7.92 -22.73 10.78
CA PRO A 386 -7.48 -22.50 9.40
C PRO A 386 -7.28 -21.02 9.07
N GLY A 387 -7.89 -20.09 9.82
CA GLY A 387 -7.68 -18.65 9.67
C GLY A 387 -6.44 -18.10 10.36
N ILE A 388 -5.71 -18.92 11.14
CA ILE A 388 -4.49 -18.53 11.85
C ILE A 388 -3.26 -19.09 11.09
N LEU A 389 -3.09 -20.40 11.11
CA LEU A 389 -1.94 -21.08 10.51
C LEU A 389 -2.22 -21.40 9.03
N ALA A 390 -1.47 -20.77 8.12
CA ALA A 390 -1.63 -20.94 6.68
C ALA A 390 -0.90 -22.20 6.19
N HIS A 391 0.36 -22.37 6.57
CA HIS A 391 1.17 -23.52 6.17
C HIS A 391 2.08 -23.99 7.31
N LYS A 392 2.26 -25.31 7.39
CA LYS A 392 3.33 -25.98 8.13
C LYS A 392 4.30 -26.62 7.13
N ARG A 393 5.60 -26.56 7.42
CA ARG A 393 6.63 -27.17 6.57
C ARG A 393 7.93 -27.41 7.34
N GLY A 394 8.84 -28.16 6.73
CA GLY A 394 10.18 -28.42 7.25
C GLY A 394 10.52 -29.92 7.28
N LEU A 395 11.75 -30.23 7.66
CA LEU A 395 12.25 -31.58 7.90
C LEU A 395 12.97 -31.63 9.26
N GLY A 396 12.87 -32.77 9.94
CA GLY A 396 13.39 -32.92 11.31
C GLY A 396 12.87 -31.85 12.25
N LEU A 397 13.76 -31.23 13.03
CA LEU A 397 13.44 -30.12 13.91
C LEU A 397 13.91 -28.78 13.33
N LEU A 398 13.87 -28.62 12.01
CA LEU A 398 13.88 -27.34 11.32
C LEU A 398 12.51 -27.14 10.68
N LEU A 399 11.59 -26.57 11.44
CA LEU A 399 10.18 -26.45 11.07
C LEU A 399 9.75 -24.98 10.98
N GLY A 400 8.77 -24.71 10.13
CA GLY A 400 8.19 -23.38 9.92
C GLY A 400 6.68 -23.38 10.10
N MET A 401 6.20 -22.42 10.89
CA MET A 401 4.78 -22.07 11.00
C MET A 401 4.53 -20.76 10.25
N GLU A 402 3.91 -20.83 9.08
CA GLU A 402 3.55 -19.63 8.30
C GLU A 402 2.09 -19.24 8.52
N PHE A 403 1.87 -17.97 8.82
CA PHE A 403 0.56 -17.39 9.09
C PHE A 403 0.05 -16.60 7.89
N HIS A 404 -1.27 -16.39 7.80
CA HIS A 404 -1.88 -15.63 6.69
C HIS A 404 -1.37 -14.19 6.60
N THR A 405 -1.13 -13.57 7.76
CA THR A 405 -0.59 -12.21 7.89
C THR A 405 0.54 -12.16 8.92
N ASP A 406 1.42 -11.18 8.76
CA ASP A 406 2.46 -10.83 9.73
C ASP A 406 1.87 -10.38 11.08
N GLY A 407 0.72 -9.70 11.07
CA GLY A 407 -0.02 -9.35 12.28
C GLY A 407 -0.50 -10.55 13.10
N ILE A 408 -0.91 -11.65 12.45
CA ILE A 408 -1.23 -12.92 13.15
C ILE A 408 0.05 -13.54 13.70
N GLY A 409 1.10 -13.64 12.88
CA GLY A 409 2.40 -14.17 13.33
C GLY A 409 2.95 -13.40 14.54
N TYR A 410 2.84 -12.08 14.53
CA TYR A 410 3.18 -11.21 15.65
C TYR A 410 2.39 -11.57 16.93
N LYS A 411 1.07 -11.71 16.83
CA LYS A 411 0.22 -12.08 17.97
C LYS A 411 0.58 -13.46 18.51
N VAL A 412 0.91 -14.40 17.63
CA VAL A 412 1.36 -15.73 18.04
C VAL A 412 2.70 -15.66 18.77
N ALA A 413 3.70 -14.96 18.23
CA ALA A 413 5.00 -14.80 18.85
C ALA A 413 4.91 -14.11 20.23
N SER A 414 4.17 -13.01 20.30
CA SER A 414 3.94 -12.26 21.55
C SER A 414 3.16 -13.10 22.57
N GLY A 415 2.11 -13.80 22.13
CA GLY A 415 1.31 -14.69 22.97
C GLY A 415 2.14 -15.84 23.55
N LEU A 416 2.99 -16.47 22.72
CA LEU A 416 3.92 -17.51 23.17
C LEU A 416 4.93 -16.96 24.19
N PHE A 417 5.49 -15.79 23.93
CA PHE A 417 6.41 -15.14 24.85
C PHE A 417 5.77 -14.82 26.20
N SER A 418 4.54 -14.28 26.21
CA SER A 418 3.77 -14.02 27.44
C SER A 418 3.49 -15.29 28.25
N ARG A 419 3.51 -16.45 27.59
CA ARG A 419 3.36 -17.78 28.18
C ARG A 419 4.70 -18.48 28.43
N GLY A 420 5.81 -17.75 28.47
CA GLY A 420 7.12 -18.32 28.78
C GLY A 420 7.66 -19.27 27.70
N VAL A 421 7.39 -19.01 26.42
CA VAL A 421 7.96 -19.76 25.29
C VAL A 421 8.77 -18.79 24.43
N ILE A 422 10.05 -19.08 24.25
CA ILE A 422 10.94 -18.30 23.38
C ILE A 422 10.79 -18.81 21.96
N THR A 423 10.45 -17.89 21.07
CA THR A 423 10.41 -18.11 19.63
C THR A 423 10.86 -16.85 18.90
N ALA A 424 11.06 -16.93 17.58
CA ALA A 424 11.34 -15.77 16.76
C ALA A 424 10.70 -15.91 15.37
N GLY A 425 10.23 -14.77 14.84
CA GLY A 425 9.95 -14.64 13.42
C GLY A 425 11.23 -14.80 12.59
N THR A 426 11.09 -15.09 11.30
CA THR A 426 12.28 -15.20 10.44
C THR A 426 12.74 -13.87 9.89
N LEU A 427 14.04 -13.75 9.62
CA LEU A 427 14.64 -12.49 9.17
C LEU A 427 14.28 -12.16 7.71
N THR A 428 13.89 -13.15 6.92
CA THR A 428 13.54 -12.97 5.49
C THR A 428 12.04 -13.11 5.21
N ASN A 429 11.24 -13.63 6.16
CA ASN A 429 9.78 -13.78 6.06
C ASN A 429 9.06 -13.44 7.40
N ALA A 430 8.48 -12.23 7.47
CA ALA A 430 7.77 -11.75 8.66
C ALA A 430 6.47 -12.53 8.99
N LYS A 431 5.96 -13.35 8.06
CA LYS A 431 4.77 -14.19 8.28
C LYS A 431 5.09 -15.55 8.91
N ASN A 432 6.37 -15.88 9.08
CA ASN A 432 6.78 -17.20 9.53
C ASN A 432 7.45 -17.13 10.90
N ILE A 433 7.07 -18.05 11.78
CA ILE A 433 7.77 -18.35 13.02
C ILE A 433 8.51 -19.68 12.84
N ARG A 434 9.78 -19.71 13.23
CA ARG A 434 10.57 -20.94 13.25
C ARG A 434 10.39 -21.73 14.52
N PHE A 435 10.38 -23.04 14.34
CA PHE A 435 10.36 -24.04 15.37
C PHE A 435 11.61 -24.90 15.19
N GLU A 436 12.62 -24.64 16.02
CA GLU A 436 13.93 -25.29 15.96
C GLU A 436 14.54 -25.55 17.36
N PRO A 437 13.81 -26.27 18.25
CA PRO A 437 14.28 -26.55 19.61
C PRO A 437 15.51 -27.47 19.62
N ALA A 438 16.05 -27.76 20.80
CA ALA A 438 17.09 -28.79 20.94
C ALA A 438 16.64 -30.15 20.38
N LEU A 439 17.55 -30.92 19.78
CA LEU A 439 17.22 -32.22 19.18
C LEU A 439 16.84 -33.27 20.24
N ASN A 440 17.46 -33.17 21.41
CA ASN A 440 17.14 -33.96 22.59
C ASN A 440 15.98 -33.38 23.42
N VAL A 441 15.19 -32.42 22.91
CA VAL A 441 14.04 -31.85 23.64
C VAL A 441 13.13 -32.96 24.21
N PRO A 442 12.85 -32.97 25.53
CA PRO A 442 11.96 -33.97 26.11
C PRO A 442 10.56 -33.91 25.50
N TRP A 443 9.91 -35.05 25.33
CA TRP A 443 8.54 -35.14 24.81
C TRP A 443 7.56 -34.29 25.63
N THR A 444 7.72 -34.28 26.95
CA THR A 444 6.89 -33.46 27.85
C THR A 444 7.01 -31.96 27.58
N ILE A 445 8.21 -31.46 27.28
CA ILE A 445 8.42 -30.05 26.91
C ILE A 445 7.84 -29.78 25.53
N LEU A 446 7.98 -30.72 24.60
CA LEU A 446 7.46 -30.60 23.24
C LEU A 446 5.93 -30.49 23.23
N ASP A 447 5.26 -31.36 24.00
CA ASP A 447 3.81 -31.33 24.20
C ASP A 447 3.35 -30.04 24.88
N GLU A 448 4.08 -29.58 25.90
CA GLU A 448 3.77 -28.32 26.57
C GLU A 448 3.89 -27.11 25.62
N CYS A 449 4.91 -27.08 24.76
CA CYS A 449 5.03 -26.07 23.72
C CYS A 449 3.85 -26.10 22.74
N LEU A 450 3.42 -27.29 22.30
CA LEU A 450 2.26 -27.46 21.41
C LEU A 450 0.95 -27.02 22.08
N ASN A 451 0.76 -27.34 23.36
CA ASN A 451 -0.39 -26.88 24.15
C ASN A 451 -0.43 -25.35 24.25
N ARG A 452 0.72 -24.71 24.53
CA ARG A 452 0.82 -23.24 24.59
C ARG A 452 0.60 -22.58 23.23
N ILE A 453 1.03 -23.21 22.13
CA ILE A 453 0.68 -22.75 20.76
C ILE A 453 -0.84 -22.77 20.58
N GLU A 454 -1.50 -23.87 20.95
CA GLU A 454 -2.95 -23.98 20.85
C GLU A 454 -3.68 -22.94 21.71
N ASP A 455 -3.24 -22.71 22.95
CA ASP A 455 -3.85 -21.72 23.84
C ASP A 455 -3.72 -20.29 23.31
N VAL A 456 -2.60 -19.99 22.64
CA VAL A 456 -2.44 -18.72 21.93
C VAL A 456 -3.40 -18.65 20.74
N PHE A 457 -3.54 -19.70 19.95
CA PHE A 457 -4.49 -19.74 18.83
C PHE A 457 -5.93 -19.49 19.30
N LYS A 458 -6.34 -20.09 20.43
CA LYS A 458 -7.65 -19.86 21.06
C LYS A 458 -7.89 -18.40 21.44
N SER A 459 -6.84 -17.68 21.86
CA SER A 459 -6.94 -16.28 22.28
C SER A 459 -6.94 -15.27 21.11
N ILE A 460 -6.59 -15.70 19.91
CA ILE A 460 -6.56 -14.81 18.75
C ILE A 460 -7.98 -14.69 18.20
N GLU A 461 -8.62 -13.55 18.49
CA GLU A 461 -9.78 -13.12 17.74
C GLU A 461 -9.34 -12.78 16.31
N LEU A 462 -9.64 -13.70 15.40
CA LEU A 462 -9.61 -13.37 13.98
C LEU A 462 -10.64 -12.25 13.75
N PRO A 463 -10.30 -11.23 12.93
CA PRO A 463 -11.34 -10.38 12.37
C PRO A 463 -12.41 -11.31 11.84
N LYS A 464 -13.68 -11.09 12.19
CA LYS A 464 -14.81 -11.86 11.63
C LYS A 464 -14.92 -11.50 10.14
N GLY A 465 -13.99 -11.98 9.33
CA GLY A 465 -14.07 -12.01 7.89
C GLY A 465 -15.09 -13.05 7.54
N LYS A 466 -16.30 -12.60 7.19
CA LYS A 466 -17.26 -13.46 6.52
C LYS A 466 -16.61 -13.98 5.22
N PRO A 467 -16.83 -15.24 4.84
CA PRO A 467 -16.26 -15.80 3.62
C PRO A 467 -16.84 -15.10 2.37
N ASN A 468 -16.03 -15.07 1.30
CA ASN A 468 -16.39 -14.83 -0.11
C ASN A 468 -16.68 -13.40 -0.58
N GLU A 469 -15.82 -12.42 -0.34
CA GLU A 469 -16.00 -11.10 -0.97
C GLU A 469 -14.72 -10.52 -1.58
N TYR A 470 -14.03 -11.25 -2.46
CA TYR A 470 -12.93 -10.64 -3.22
C TYR A 470 -13.36 -9.32 -3.90
N LEU A 471 -12.46 -8.34 -3.97
CA LEU A 471 -12.68 -6.94 -4.37
C LEU A 471 -13.60 -6.12 -3.47
N TYR A 472 -14.45 -6.72 -2.64
CA TYR A 472 -15.40 -6.00 -1.79
C TYR A 472 -15.02 -6.16 -0.31
N THR A 473 -15.33 -5.17 0.51
CA THR A 473 -15.41 -5.42 1.96
C THR A 473 -16.75 -6.04 2.32
N GLY A 474 -17.77 -5.78 1.48
CA GLY A 474 -19.13 -6.24 1.62
C GLY A 474 -19.96 -5.43 2.58
N GLN A 475 -19.38 -4.44 3.26
CA GLN A 475 -20.05 -3.69 4.30
C GLN A 475 -20.34 -2.26 3.86
N LEU A 476 -21.56 -1.81 4.15
CA LEU A 476 -22.01 -0.44 4.01
C LEU A 476 -22.25 0.15 5.39
N LEU A 477 -21.62 1.27 5.70
CA LEU A 477 -21.80 1.97 6.97
C LEU A 477 -23.01 2.89 6.88
N HIS A 478 -23.99 2.73 7.77
CA HIS A 478 -25.16 3.60 7.88
C HIS A 478 -25.01 4.51 9.10
N VAL A 479 -25.12 5.82 8.86
CA VAL A 479 -25.02 6.87 9.87
C VAL A 479 -26.29 7.71 9.84
N ASP A 480 -27.08 7.61 10.89
CA ASP A 480 -28.22 8.48 11.15
C ASP A 480 -27.77 9.56 12.13
N LEU A 481 -27.66 10.80 11.64
CA LEU A 481 -27.17 11.93 12.41
C LEU A 481 -28.20 12.44 13.42
N THR A 482 -29.49 12.26 13.15
CA THR A 482 -30.57 12.70 14.05
C THR A 482 -30.66 11.79 15.26
N ASN A 483 -30.68 10.47 15.04
CA ASN A 483 -30.76 9.49 16.12
C ASN A 483 -29.38 9.07 16.66
N LYS A 484 -28.29 9.63 16.12
CA LYS A 484 -26.89 9.29 16.43
C LYS A 484 -26.62 7.78 16.35
N LYS A 485 -27.29 7.10 15.41
CA LYS A 485 -27.24 5.65 15.25
C LYS A 485 -26.25 5.30 14.16
N ILE A 486 -25.27 4.47 14.50
CA ILE A 486 -24.27 3.95 13.57
C ILE A 486 -24.37 2.43 13.54
N HIS A 487 -24.49 1.86 12.35
CA HIS A 487 -24.45 0.41 12.16
C HIS A 487 -23.97 0.06 10.76
N SER A 488 -23.58 -1.19 10.55
CA SER A 488 -23.13 -1.68 9.24
C SER A 488 -24.10 -2.74 8.71
N THR A 489 -24.35 -2.71 7.41
CA THR A 489 -25.14 -3.71 6.69
C THR A 489 -24.29 -4.37 5.62
N THR A 490 -24.68 -5.59 5.22
CA THR A 490 -24.00 -6.29 4.13
C THR A 490 -24.64 -5.92 2.79
N ILE A 491 -23.84 -5.52 1.80
CA ILE A 491 -24.33 -5.19 0.46
C ILE A 491 -24.74 -6.48 -0.26
N PRO A 492 -25.99 -6.63 -0.71
CA PRO A 492 -26.43 -7.83 -1.42
C PRO A 492 -25.60 -8.10 -2.68
N GLN A 493 -25.28 -9.38 -2.94
CA GLN A 493 -24.55 -9.77 -4.15
C GLN A 493 -25.30 -9.40 -5.44
N THR A 494 -26.64 -9.41 -5.40
CA THR A 494 -27.48 -9.00 -6.52
C THR A 494 -27.26 -7.55 -6.90
N LEU A 495 -27.14 -6.65 -5.91
CA LEU A 495 -26.83 -5.23 -6.15
C LEU A 495 -25.40 -5.06 -6.68
N ARG A 496 -24.43 -5.81 -6.14
CA ARG A 496 -23.04 -5.79 -6.64
C ARG A 496 -22.95 -6.22 -8.10
N LYS A 497 -23.74 -7.22 -8.51
CA LYS A 497 -23.80 -7.64 -9.93
C LYS A 497 -24.46 -6.57 -10.82
N LYS A 498 -25.57 -5.96 -10.38
CA LYS A 498 -26.35 -5.03 -11.21
C LYS A 498 -25.76 -3.61 -11.28
N TYR A 499 -25.11 -3.16 -10.21
CA TYR A 499 -24.69 -1.77 -10.02
C TYR A 499 -23.20 -1.62 -9.69
N ILE A 500 -22.45 -2.73 -9.59
CA ILE A 500 -20.99 -2.80 -9.48
C ILE A 500 -20.46 -2.22 -8.16
N GLY A 501 -20.49 -0.91 -7.98
CA GLY A 501 -19.89 -0.15 -6.89
C GLY A 501 -20.00 1.34 -7.21
N GLY A 502 -19.18 2.16 -6.55
CA GLY A 502 -19.00 3.58 -6.89
C GLY A 502 -20.31 4.30 -7.22
N TRP A 503 -20.34 4.98 -8.36
CA TRP A 503 -21.49 5.76 -8.79
C TRP A 503 -22.78 4.92 -8.91
N GLY A 504 -22.75 3.78 -9.59
CA GLY A 504 -23.93 2.96 -9.82
C GLY A 504 -24.59 2.47 -8.53
N MET A 505 -23.77 1.98 -7.59
CA MET A 505 -24.26 1.54 -6.28
C MET A 505 -24.81 2.73 -5.48
N ALA A 506 -24.13 3.87 -5.50
CA ALA A 506 -24.57 5.07 -4.78
C ALA A 506 -25.89 5.64 -5.34
N VAL A 507 -26.06 5.66 -6.66
CA VAL A 507 -27.35 6.01 -7.31
C VAL A 507 -28.45 5.08 -6.83
N LYS A 508 -28.23 3.77 -6.81
CA LYS A 508 -29.25 2.81 -6.36
C LYS A 508 -29.70 3.07 -4.92
N TYR A 509 -28.76 3.29 -3.99
CA TYR A 509 -29.12 3.60 -2.61
C TYR A 509 -29.86 4.94 -2.50
N ILE A 510 -29.44 5.97 -3.24
CA ILE A 510 -30.17 7.26 -3.24
C ILE A 510 -31.58 7.11 -3.78
N THR A 511 -31.78 6.37 -4.88
CA THR A 511 -33.12 6.15 -5.44
C THR A 511 -34.04 5.34 -4.53
N ASP A 512 -33.49 4.54 -3.63
CA ASP A 512 -34.25 3.75 -2.65
C ASP A 512 -34.58 4.55 -1.39
N LEU A 513 -33.71 5.47 -1.00
CA LEU A 513 -33.77 6.16 0.29
C LEU A 513 -34.40 7.55 0.21
N VAL A 514 -34.25 8.24 -0.92
CA VAL A 514 -34.60 9.65 -1.05
C VAL A 514 -35.83 9.79 -1.94
N ASP A 515 -36.91 10.38 -1.40
CA ASP A 515 -38.01 10.85 -2.24
C ASP A 515 -37.47 11.96 -3.16
N PRO A 516 -37.55 11.80 -4.50
CA PRO A 516 -37.03 12.77 -5.45
C PRO A 516 -37.61 14.19 -5.30
N LYS A 517 -38.70 14.38 -4.54
CA LYS A 517 -39.33 15.69 -4.29
C LYS A 517 -38.85 16.42 -3.03
N VAL A 518 -38.05 15.80 -2.17
CA VAL A 518 -37.57 16.46 -0.93
C VAL A 518 -36.77 17.73 -1.23
N ASP A 519 -36.77 18.69 -0.30
CA ASP A 519 -35.79 19.78 -0.35
C ASP A 519 -34.37 19.20 -0.20
N PRO A 520 -33.45 19.47 -1.14
CA PRO A 520 -32.07 18.98 -1.09
C PRO A 520 -31.29 19.35 0.19
N LEU A 521 -31.67 20.43 0.89
CA LEU A 521 -31.01 20.86 2.14
C LEU A 521 -31.76 20.42 3.41
N SER A 522 -32.81 19.60 3.26
CA SER A 522 -33.56 19.05 4.39
C SER A 522 -32.86 17.84 5.04
N ALA A 523 -33.31 17.48 6.24
CA ALA A 523 -32.87 16.27 6.92
C ALA A 523 -33.26 14.98 6.16
N ASP A 524 -34.34 15.03 5.36
CA ASP A 524 -34.89 13.91 4.59
C ASP A 524 -34.06 13.56 3.36
N ASN A 525 -33.25 14.50 2.86
CA ASN A 525 -32.26 14.17 1.84
C ASN A 525 -31.17 13.25 2.45
N ALA A 526 -30.62 12.33 1.67
CA ALA A 526 -29.51 11.49 2.08
C ALA A 526 -28.32 11.71 1.15
N PHE A 527 -27.12 11.37 1.60
CA PHE A 527 -25.99 11.23 0.69
C PHE A 527 -25.27 9.90 0.90
N VAL A 528 -24.68 9.40 -0.17
CA VAL A 528 -23.92 8.15 -0.18
C VAL A 528 -22.52 8.42 -0.69
N VAL A 529 -21.52 8.18 0.16
CA VAL A 529 -20.11 8.11 -0.25
C VAL A 529 -19.81 6.67 -0.61
N MET A 530 -19.30 6.41 -1.82
CA MET A 530 -19.09 5.04 -2.30
C MET A 530 -17.80 4.89 -3.08
N THR A 531 -17.13 3.77 -2.84
CA THR A 531 -15.90 3.35 -3.52
C THR A 531 -16.20 2.31 -4.60
N GLY A 532 -15.28 2.15 -5.55
CA GLY A 532 -15.34 1.06 -6.53
C GLY A 532 -14.79 -0.27 -5.98
N PRO A 533 -15.15 -1.42 -6.58
CA PRO A 533 -14.56 -2.72 -6.25
C PRO A 533 -13.04 -2.77 -6.39
N LEU A 534 -12.47 -2.03 -7.34
CA LEU A 534 -11.02 -2.05 -7.59
C LEU A 534 -10.27 -1.12 -6.63
N CYS A 535 -10.98 -0.28 -5.88
CA CYS A 535 -10.41 0.66 -4.93
C CYS A 535 -9.69 -0.07 -3.79
N GLY A 536 -8.48 0.40 -3.44
CA GLY A 536 -7.62 -0.25 -2.45
C GLY A 536 -6.85 -1.48 -2.98
N THR A 537 -6.91 -1.75 -4.28
CA THR A 537 -6.10 -2.78 -4.96
C THR A 537 -4.90 -2.16 -5.70
N LEU A 538 -4.16 -3.01 -6.43
CA LEU A 538 -3.05 -2.60 -7.31
C LEU A 538 -3.50 -2.10 -8.69
N VAL A 539 -4.79 -2.20 -9.03
CA VAL A 539 -5.28 -1.72 -10.33
C VAL A 539 -5.04 -0.21 -10.42
N PRO A 540 -4.38 0.27 -11.48
CA PRO A 540 -4.02 1.67 -11.55
C PRO A 540 -5.25 2.55 -11.71
N THR A 541 -5.15 3.78 -11.19
CA THR A 541 -6.20 4.82 -11.29
C THR A 541 -7.53 4.49 -10.60
N SER A 542 -7.59 3.42 -9.80
CA SER A 542 -8.83 2.88 -9.19
C SER A 542 -9.19 3.48 -7.82
N SER A 543 -8.57 4.59 -7.43
CA SER A 543 -8.76 5.21 -6.11
C SER A 543 -9.91 6.24 -6.04
N ARG A 544 -10.67 6.42 -7.13
CA ARG A 544 -11.77 7.40 -7.14
C ARG A 544 -12.87 7.01 -6.16
N THR A 545 -13.38 8.02 -5.47
CA THR A 545 -14.51 7.93 -4.55
C THR A 545 -15.57 8.93 -4.99
N CYS A 546 -16.83 8.53 -4.94
CA CYS A 546 -17.94 9.41 -5.31
C CYS A 546 -18.83 9.71 -4.11
N LEU A 547 -19.52 10.84 -4.16
CA LEU A 547 -20.65 11.18 -3.32
C LEU A 547 -21.87 11.39 -4.22
N VAL A 548 -22.98 10.72 -3.90
CA VAL A 548 -24.24 10.87 -4.63
C VAL A 548 -25.34 11.35 -3.68
N SER A 549 -26.15 12.31 -4.13
CA SER A 549 -27.31 12.84 -3.40
C SER A 549 -28.26 13.57 -4.38
N LYS A 550 -29.40 14.06 -3.88
CA LYS A 550 -30.15 15.12 -4.58
C LYS A 550 -29.40 16.45 -4.40
N SER A 551 -29.07 17.11 -5.50
CA SER A 551 -28.26 18.33 -5.48
C SER A 551 -29.07 19.56 -5.05
N PRO A 552 -28.54 20.41 -4.14
CA PRO A 552 -29.11 21.73 -3.89
C PRO A 552 -28.90 22.71 -5.05
N LYS A 553 -27.92 22.47 -5.92
CA LYS A 553 -27.66 23.30 -7.08
C LYS A 553 -28.66 23.04 -8.20
N THR A 554 -28.84 21.79 -8.57
CA THR A 554 -29.62 21.45 -9.77
C THR A 554 -30.99 20.91 -9.46
N GLY A 555 -31.24 20.39 -8.25
CA GLY A 555 -32.44 19.63 -7.92
C GLY A 555 -32.48 18.21 -8.51
N THR A 556 -31.48 17.82 -9.29
CA THR A 556 -31.34 16.48 -9.87
C THR A 556 -30.62 15.53 -8.92
N ILE A 557 -30.61 14.24 -9.22
CA ILE A 557 -29.56 13.35 -8.70
C ILE A 557 -28.20 13.85 -9.21
N PHE A 558 -27.20 13.82 -8.34
CA PHE A 558 -25.90 14.38 -8.65
C PHE A 558 -24.82 13.54 -8.02
N GLU A 559 -23.81 13.19 -8.82
CA GLU A 559 -22.57 12.60 -8.34
C GLU A 559 -21.45 13.63 -8.36
N SER A 560 -20.67 13.69 -7.30
CA SER A 560 -19.44 14.46 -7.20
C SER A 560 -18.29 13.51 -6.88
N ASN A 561 -17.17 13.64 -7.59
CA ASN A 561 -16.09 12.65 -7.58
C ASN A 561 -14.80 13.24 -7.05
N ILE A 562 -14.00 12.45 -6.35
CA ILE A 562 -12.69 12.84 -5.83
C ILE A 562 -11.67 11.71 -5.98
N GLY A 563 -10.41 12.09 -6.20
CA GLY A 563 -9.26 11.18 -6.18
C GLY A 563 -8.58 11.13 -4.81
N GLY A 564 -7.27 10.92 -4.81
CA GLY A 564 -6.47 10.84 -3.59
C GLY A 564 -6.49 9.45 -2.97
N SER A 565 -6.57 9.41 -1.63
CA SER A 565 -6.40 8.19 -0.85
C SER A 565 -7.55 7.91 0.11
N PHE A 566 -8.60 8.75 0.16
CA PHE A 566 -9.76 8.53 1.04
C PHE A 566 -10.48 7.20 0.77
N GLY A 567 -10.75 6.89 -0.51
CA GLY A 567 -11.41 5.64 -0.90
C GLY A 567 -10.67 4.38 -0.45
N PRO A 568 -9.37 4.23 -0.78
CA PRO A 568 -8.56 3.12 -0.28
C PRO A 568 -8.55 3.03 1.24
N GLU A 569 -8.41 4.16 1.96
CA GLU A 569 -8.41 4.17 3.42
C GLU A 569 -9.75 3.69 4.01
N LEU A 570 -10.88 4.03 3.37
CA LEU A 570 -12.20 3.53 3.74
C LEU A 570 -12.33 2.02 3.52
N LYS A 571 -11.80 1.51 2.39
CA LYS A 571 -11.74 0.06 2.10
C LYS A 571 -10.90 -0.67 3.14
N PHE A 572 -9.75 -0.11 3.50
CA PHE A 572 -8.86 -0.68 4.53
C PHE A 572 -9.49 -0.64 5.92
N ALA A 573 -10.40 0.30 6.19
CA ALA A 573 -11.19 0.32 7.42
C ALA A 573 -12.30 -0.76 7.43
N GLY A 574 -12.59 -1.38 6.29
CA GLY A 574 -13.54 -2.48 6.14
C GLY A 574 -14.90 -2.08 5.58
N TYR A 575 -15.00 -0.96 4.87
CA TYR A 575 -16.26 -0.47 4.29
C TYR A 575 -16.14 -0.16 2.79
N ASP A 576 -17.17 -0.50 2.02
CA ASP A 576 -17.27 -0.13 0.59
C ASP A 576 -17.89 1.26 0.40
N GLY A 577 -18.63 1.75 1.41
CA GLY A 577 -19.25 3.07 1.39
C GLY A 577 -19.87 3.49 2.72
N ILE A 578 -20.45 4.68 2.72
CA ILE A 578 -21.11 5.33 3.85
C ILE A 578 -22.43 5.94 3.37
N VAL A 579 -23.53 5.62 4.03
CA VAL A 579 -24.85 6.24 3.85
C VAL A 579 -25.09 7.17 5.03
N VAL A 580 -25.37 8.44 4.76
CA VAL A 580 -25.64 9.45 5.77
C VAL A 580 -27.05 10.00 5.61
N THR A 581 -27.81 9.96 6.70
CA THR A 581 -29.21 10.41 6.79
C THR A 581 -29.41 11.33 8.00
N GLY A 582 -30.53 12.06 8.02
CA GLY A 582 -30.87 12.96 9.11
C GLY A 582 -29.97 14.18 9.18
N LYS A 583 -30.02 14.87 10.31
CA LYS A 583 -29.28 16.08 10.65
C LYS A 583 -28.92 16.05 12.14
N SER A 584 -27.68 16.41 12.48
CA SER A 584 -27.24 16.55 13.86
C SER A 584 -27.69 17.89 14.45
N ASP A 585 -28.03 17.94 15.74
CA ASP A 585 -28.40 19.18 16.44
C ASP A 585 -27.20 20.12 16.62
N THR A 586 -25.98 19.56 16.69
CA THR A 586 -24.72 20.30 16.85
C THR A 586 -23.74 19.93 15.73
N PRO A 587 -22.74 20.79 15.44
CA PRO A 587 -21.68 20.44 14.50
C PRO A 587 -20.90 19.21 14.94
N VAL A 588 -20.78 18.22 14.05
CA VAL A 588 -20.09 16.95 14.30
C VAL A 588 -19.12 16.58 13.18
N TYR A 589 -18.19 15.68 13.48
CA TYR A 589 -17.45 14.94 12.46
C TYR A 589 -17.59 13.43 12.70
N LEU A 590 -17.59 12.65 11.61
CA LEU A 590 -17.65 11.19 11.66
C LEU A 590 -16.23 10.63 11.71
N LYS A 591 -15.89 9.91 12.78
CA LYS A 591 -14.59 9.26 12.97
C LYS A 591 -14.70 7.77 12.70
N ILE A 592 -13.89 7.26 11.77
CA ILE A 592 -13.83 5.84 11.39
C ILE A 592 -12.40 5.35 11.62
N VAL A 593 -12.19 4.48 12.60
CA VAL A 593 -10.89 3.82 12.84
C VAL A 593 -11.12 2.32 12.81
N ASN A 594 -10.83 1.70 11.66
CA ASN A 594 -11.23 0.33 11.37
C ASN A 594 -12.73 0.12 11.70
N SER A 595 -13.06 -0.85 12.56
CA SER A 595 -14.43 -1.14 12.98
C SER A 595 -14.99 -0.18 14.04
N LYS A 596 -14.18 0.72 14.62
CA LYS A 596 -14.63 1.68 15.62
C LYS A 596 -15.10 2.96 14.92
N VAL A 597 -16.40 3.22 14.99
CA VAL A 597 -17.03 4.38 14.35
C VAL A 597 -17.77 5.22 15.40
N THR A 598 -17.48 6.53 15.45
CA THR A 598 -18.10 7.47 16.40
C THR A 598 -18.45 8.80 15.71
N LEU A 599 -19.47 9.49 16.23
CA LEU A 599 -19.73 10.91 15.94
C LEU A 599 -19.13 11.74 17.06
N GLU A 600 -18.29 12.70 16.70
CA GLU A 600 -17.49 13.51 17.62
C GLU A 600 -17.79 15.00 17.40
N ASP A 601 -17.55 15.84 18.40
CA ASP A 601 -17.80 17.28 18.31
C ASP A 601 -16.84 17.96 17.31
N ALA A 602 -17.40 18.79 16.41
CA ALA A 602 -16.63 19.58 15.44
C ALA A 602 -16.64 21.09 15.73
N SER A 603 -17.26 21.52 16.83
CA SER A 603 -17.33 22.93 17.22
C SER A 603 -15.98 23.69 17.18
N PRO A 604 -14.83 23.11 17.61
CA PRO A 604 -13.54 23.81 17.61
C PRO A 604 -13.01 24.23 16.23
N VAL A 605 -13.51 23.64 15.15
CA VAL A 605 -13.07 23.90 13.76
C VAL A 605 -14.15 24.50 12.88
N MET A 606 -15.29 24.90 13.46
CA MET A 606 -16.31 25.66 12.73
C MET A 606 -15.76 27.04 12.30
N GLY A 607 -16.14 27.48 11.10
CA GLY A 607 -15.63 28.70 10.48
C GLY A 607 -14.20 28.58 9.95
N LYS A 608 -13.53 27.44 10.14
CA LYS A 608 -12.19 27.20 9.59
C LYS A 608 -12.28 26.66 8.17
N GLY A 609 -11.31 27.05 7.34
CA GLY A 609 -11.10 26.47 6.01
C GLY A 609 -10.79 24.97 6.06
N ILE A 610 -10.87 24.33 4.89
CA ILE A 610 -10.61 22.90 4.73
C ILE A 610 -9.20 22.56 5.21
N PHE A 611 -8.18 23.34 4.85
CA PHE A 611 -6.78 23.00 5.17
C PHE A 611 -6.53 22.97 6.68
N GLN A 612 -7.10 23.93 7.41
CA GLN A 612 -7.01 23.96 8.87
C GLN A 612 -7.82 22.84 9.51
N THR A 613 -8.99 22.53 8.98
CA THR A 613 -9.86 21.44 9.45
C THR A 613 -9.15 20.08 9.33
N GLU A 614 -8.55 19.78 8.17
CA GLU A 614 -7.84 18.52 7.96
C GLU A 614 -6.62 18.37 8.89
N ASN A 615 -5.83 19.44 9.02
CA ASN A 615 -4.67 19.44 9.91
C ASN A 615 -5.07 19.24 11.37
N TRP A 616 -6.22 19.76 11.78
CA TRP A 616 -6.78 19.50 13.11
C TRP A 616 -7.19 18.04 13.24
N LEU A 617 -7.95 17.48 12.28
CA LEU A 617 -8.41 16.08 12.31
C LEU A 617 -7.26 15.07 12.37
N LYS A 618 -6.17 15.31 11.62
CA LYS A 618 -4.96 14.47 11.67
C LYS A 618 -4.33 14.43 13.05
N LYS A 619 -4.36 15.53 13.81
CA LYS A 619 -3.87 15.57 15.19
C LYS A 619 -4.82 14.87 16.18
N GLN A 620 -6.13 14.86 15.90
CA GLN A 620 -7.13 14.24 16.77
C GLN A 620 -7.26 12.72 16.58
N VAL A 621 -7.00 12.24 15.36
CA VAL A 621 -7.26 10.84 14.99
C VAL A 621 -5.97 10.08 14.74
N ASP A 622 -5.28 10.41 13.65
CA ASP A 622 -4.04 9.77 13.22
C ASP A 622 -3.40 10.64 12.12
N TYR A 623 -2.06 10.75 12.10
CA TYR A 623 -1.35 11.54 11.10
C TYR A 623 -1.57 11.01 9.66
N GLU A 624 -1.77 9.70 9.51
CA GLU A 624 -2.03 9.05 8.23
C GLU A 624 -3.52 9.03 7.85
N ALA A 625 -4.42 9.53 8.71
CA ALA A 625 -5.84 9.57 8.42
C ALA A 625 -6.16 10.39 7.15
N LYS A 626 -7.23 10.00 6.47
CA LYS A 626 -7.76 10.70 5.29
C LYS A 626 -9.10 11.34 5.63
N THR A 627 -9.39 12.47 5.01
CA THR A 627 -10.50 13.34 5.40
C THR A 627 -11.35 13.72 4.20
N LEU A 628 -12.65 13.82 4.42
CA LEU A 628 -13.57 14.60 3.59
C LEU A 628 -14.07 15.75 4.47
N ALA A 629 -13.75 16.99 4.15
CA ALA A 629 -14.08 18.15 4.98
C ALA A 629 -14.72 19.28 4.17
N ILE A 630 -15.55 20.08 4.81
CA ILE A 630 -16.10 21.31 4.24
C ILE A 630 -15.43 22.56 4.82
N GLY A 631 -15.36 23.62 4.02
CA GLY A 631 -14.99 24.96 4.48
C GLY A 631 -16.22 25.81 4.80
N PRO A 632 -16.03 27.12 5.07
CA PRO A 632 -17.12 28.06 5.33
C PRO A 632 -18.23 28.10 4.28
N ALA A 633 -17.93 27.85 3.00
CA ALA A 633 -18.97 27.82 1.97
C ALA A 633 -19.98 26.68 2.19
N GLY A 634 -19.51 25.52 2.66
CA GLY A 634 -20.39 24.41 3.02
C GLY A 634 -21.22 24.73 4.25
N GLU A 635 -20.60 25.34 5.28
CA GLU A 635 -21.28 25.77 6.50
C GLU A 635 -22.40 26.80 6.22
N ASN A 636 -22.16 27.70 5.26
CA ASN A 636 -23.09 28.74 4.84
C ASN A 636 -24.04 28.31 3.71
N LEU A 637 -24.12 27.00 3.43
CA LEU A 637 -25.06 26.40 2.50
C LEU A 637 -25.00 27.04 1.11
N ILE A 638 -23.80 27.30 0.59
CA ILE A 638 -23.63 27.77 -0.79
C ILE A 638 -23.93 26.60 -1.72
N GLU A 639 -24.88 26.75 -2.64
CA GLU A 639 -25.40 25.64 -3.47
C GLU A 639 -24.30 24.98 -4.34
N PHE A 640 -23.17 25.65 -4.56
CA PHE A 640 -21.98 25.16 -5.27
C PHE A 640 -20.76 24.99 -4.34
N ALA A 641 -20.98 24.70 -3.06
CA ALA A 641 -19.92 24.33 -2.12
C ALA A 641 -19.40 22.91 -2.33
N CYS A 642 -18.11 22.72 -2.09
CA CYS A 642 -17.35 21.49 -2.28
C CYS A 642 -17.09 20.76 -0.97
N VAL A 643 -16.69 19.49 -1.10
CA VAL A 643 -16.01 18.73 -0.04
C VAL A 643 -14.58 18.49 -0.48
N GLY A 644 -13.61 18.86 0.35
CA GLY A 644 -12.18 18.70 0.09
C GLY A 644 -11.57 17.49 0.79
N SER A 645 -10.46 17.01 0.24
CA SER A 645 -9.58 15.97 0.79
C SER A 645 -8.13 16.29 0.48
N GLU A 646 -7.24 16.02 1.43
CA GLU A 646 -5.79 16.11 1.24
C GLU A 646 -5.35 17.48 0.68
N SER A 647 -5.92 18.53 1.27
CA SER A 647 -5.89 19.93 0.86
C SER A 647 -6.56 20.20 -0.49
N TYR A 648 -6.03 19.69 -1.60
CA TYR A 648 -6.35 20.22 -2.94
C TYR A 648 -7.26 19.32 -3.79
N ARG A 649 -7.67 18.14 -3.30
CA ARG A 649 -8.60 17.27 -4.02
C ARG A 649 -10.03 17.63 -3.63
N HIS A 650 -10.94 17.70 -4.59
CA HIS A 650 -12.31 18.16 -4.35
C HIS A 650 -13.38 17.29 -4.99
N MET A 651 -14.44 17.02 -4.23
CA MET A 651 -15.77 16.71 -4.75
C MET A 651 -16.40 18.05 -5.19
N GLY A 652 -15.99 18.48 -6.38
CA GLY A 652 -16.02 19.89 -6.77
C GLY A 652 -17.38 20.46 -7.17
N ARG A 653 -18.36 19.65 -7.59
CA ARG A 653 -19.59 20.19 -8.20
C ARG A 653 -20.87 19.70 -7.54
N GLY A 654 -21.96 20.43 -7.76
CA GLY A 654 -23.32 20.03 -7.38
C GLY A 654 -23.69 20.23 -5.91
N GLY A 655 -22.85 20.88 -5.11
CA GLY A 655 -23.21 21.30 -3.76
C GLY A 655 -23.04 20.23 -2.67
N ALA A 656 -22.10 19.30 -2.86
CA ALA A 656 -21.77 18.30 -1.84
C ALA A 656 -21.43 18.94 -0.48
N GLY A 657 -20.74 20.09 -0.50
CA GLY A 657 -20.39 20.83 0.71
C GLY A 657 -21.59 21.41 1.45
N ALA A 658 -22.59 21.93 0.72
CA ALA A 658 -23.83 22.42 1.32
C ALA A 658 -24.67 21.29 1.91
N ILE A 659 -24.64 20.09 1.32
CA ILE A 659 -25.29 18.91 1.90
C ILE A 659 -24.66 18.55 3.24
N PHE A 660 -23.32 18.52 3.33
CA PHE A 660 -22.60 18.33 4.60
C PHE A 660 -23.01 19.39 5.64
N GLY A 661 -22.98 20.67 5.26
CA GLY A 661 -23.34 21.78 6.14
C GLY A 661 -24.80 21.73 6.61
N SER A 662 -25.73 21.39 5.72
CA SER A 662 -27.17 21.29 6.05
C SER A 662 -27.46 20.26 7.15
N LYS A 663 -26.59 19.25 7.24
CA LYS A 663 -26.66 18.15 8.21
C LYS A 663 -25.84 18.39 9.48
N ASN A 664 -25.20 19.56 9.59
CA ASN A 664 -24.22 19.89 10.64
C ASN A 664 -23.03 18.90 10.68
N LEU A 665 -22.63 18.35 9.54
CA LEU A 665 -21.48 17.46 9.42
C LEU A 665 -20.29 18.25 8.83
N LYS A 666 -19.29 18.53 9.67
CA LYS A 666 -18.08 19.26 9.26
C LYS A 666 -17.11 18.40 8.45
N ALA A 667 -16.99 17.13 8.82
CA ALA A 667 -16.06 16.22 8.16
C ALA A 667 -16.38 14.73 8.37
N ILE A 668 -15.78 13.90 7.53
CA ILE A 668 -15.59 12.46 7.74
C ILE A 668 -14.09 12.21 7.75
N VAL A 669 -13.58 11.54 8.78
CA VAL A 669 -12.16 11.15 8.91
C VAL A 669 -12.05 9.65 9.06
N VAL A 670 -11.14 9.06 8.28
CA VAL A 670 -10.95 7.60 8.23
C VAL A 670 -9.49 7.22 8.40
N ARG A 671 -9.26 6.17 9.20
CA ARG A 671 -8.01 5.43 9.32
C ARG A 671 -8.30 3.94 9.23
N GLY A 672 -7.76 3.29 8.20
CA GLY A 672 -7.94 1.88 7.90
C GLY A 672 -6.60 1.17 7.75
N THR A 673 -6.41 0.09 8.51
CA THR A 673 -5.14 -0.68 8.52
C THR A 673 -5.29 -2.08 7.89
N GLY A 674 -6.47 -2.39 7.35
CA GLY A 674 -6.73 -3.63 6.63
C GLY A 674 -6.22 -3.61 5.18
N GLY A 675 -6.75 -4.53 4.37
CA GLY A 675 -6.41 -4.65 2.96
C GLY A 675 -7.56 -5.28 2.17
N VAL A 676 -7.61 -5.01 0.86
CA VAL A 676 -8.61 -5.58 -0.04
C VAL A 676 -8.13 -6.93 -0.55
N GLN A 677 -8.97 -7.95 -0.43
CA GLN A 677 -8.65 -9.31 -0.87
C GLN A 677 -8.98 -9.49 -2.36
N VAL A 678 -8.16 -10.25 -3.06
CA VAL A 678 -8.41 -10.71 -4.45
C VAL A 678 -8.33 -12.23 -4.49
N ASN A 679 -8.97 -12.85 -5.48
CA ASN A 679 -9.08 -14.30 -5.55
C ASN A 679 -7.72 -15.01 -5.59
N GLU A 680 -6.87 -14.62 -6.53
CA GLU A 680 -5.52 -15.15 -6.67
C GLU A 680 -4.58 -14.01 -7.10
N ILE A 681 -3.61 -13.66 -6.25
CA ILE A 681 -2.82 -12.45 -6.39
C ILE A 681 -1.85 -12.51 -7.58
N GLY A 682 -1.30 -13.69 -7.91
CA GLY A 682 -0.34 -13.83 -9.01
C GLY A 682 -0.96 -13.48 -10.36
N SER A 683 -2.08 -14.13 -10.69
CA SER A 683 -2.85 -13.93 -11.92
C SER A 683 -3.55 -12.58 -11.98
N PHE A 684 -3.98 -12.03 -10.83
CA PHE A 684 -4.49 -10.66 -10.78
C PHE A 684 -3.39 -9.64 -11.06
N TYR A 685 -2.21 -9.81 -10.46
CA TYR A 685 -1.06 -8.95 -10.67
C TYR A 685 -0.55 -9.00 -12.12
N GLU A 686 -0.52 -10.18 -12.74
CA GLU A 686 -0.17 -10.35 -14.15
C GLU A 686 -1.05 -9.45 -15.05
N LYS A 687 -2.38 -9.48 -14.85
CA LYS A 687 -3.31 -8.61 -15.58
C LYS A 687 -3.15 -7.13 -15.29
N VAL A 688 -2.85 -6.78 -14.04
CA VAL A 688 -2.50 -5.40 -13.67
C VAL A 688 -1.29 -4.94 -14.46
N VAL A 689 -0.21 -5.72 -14.52
CA VAL A 689 1.00 -5.37 -15.25
C VAL A 689 0.75 -5.28 -16.76
N GLU A 690 0.04 -6.26 -17.32
CA GLU A 690 -0.31 -6.31 -18.75
C GLU A 690 -1.05 -5.05 -19.18
N HIS A 691 -2.18 -4.73 -18.54
CA HIS A 691 -2.98 -3.56 -18.91
C HIS A 691 -2.31 -2.23 -18.54
N THR A 692 -1.52 -2.19 -17.46
CA THR A 692 -0.75 -1.00 -17.13
C THR A 692 0.24 -0.67 -18.25
N SER A 693 0.94 -1.69 -18.76
CA SER A 693 1.99 -1.51 -19.76
C SER A 693 1.41 -1.27 -21.16
N ASN A 694 0.39 -2.05 -21.53
CA ASN A 694 -0.12 -2.09 -22.91
C ASN A 694 -1.26 -1.10 -23.17
N ASN A 695 -1.96 -0.63 -22.13
CA ASN A 695 -3.17 0.17 -22.30
C ASN A 695 -3.17 1.48 -21.50
N LEU A 696 -2.56 1.53 -20.31
CA LEU A 696 -2.50 2.76 -19.51
C LEU A 696 -1.31 3.64 -19.86
N LEU A 697 -0.09 3.10 -19.81
CA LEU A 697 1.15 3.88 -20.01
C LEU A 697 1.50 4.03 -21.49
N THR A 698 0.51 4.46 -22.28
CA THR A 698 0.61 4.76 -23.70
C THR A 698 0.59 6.27 -23.93
N ASP A 699 1.05 6.75 -25.09
CA ASP A 699 1.05 8.19 -25.40
C ASP A 699 -0.36 8.82 -25.35
N GLU A 700 -1.41 8.02 -25.59
CA GLU A 700 -2.82 8.43 -25.48
C GLU A 700 -3.22 8.87 -24.07
N ASN A 701 -2.52 8.44 -23.02
CA ASN A 701 -2.80 8.81 -21.63
C ASN A 701 -1.62 9.56 -20.96
N LEU A 702 -0.38 9.34 -21.41
CA LEU A 702 0.82 9.90 -20.79
C LEU A 702 0.90 11.44 -20.90
N TRP A 703 0.09 12.07 -21.76
CA TRP A 703 -0.04 13.53 -21.78
C TRP A 703 -0.45 14.07 -20.40
N ALA A 704 -1.28 13.34 -19.64
CA ALA A 704 -1.70 13.76 -18.31
C ALA A 704 -0.52 13.82 -17.32
N TYR A 705 0.47 12.92 -17.48
CA TYR A 705 1.73 12.99 -16.75
C TYR A 705 2.62 14.11 -17.28
N LYS A 706 2.83 14.18 -18.59
CA LYS A 706 3.79 15.09 -19.23
C LYS A 706 3.42 16.56 -19.03
N HIS A 707 2.15 16.91 -19.25
CA HIS A 707 1.70 18.31 -19.33
C HIS A 707 0.58 18.67 -18.34
N GLY A 708 -0.02 17.67 -17.66
CA GLY A 708 -1.21 17.88 -16.84
C GLY A 708 -2.41 18.35 -17.69
N THR A 709 -3.47 18.81 -17.02
CA THR A 709 -4.65 19.33 -17.73
C THR A 709 -4.39 20.69 -18.36
N ALA A 710 -3.41 21.47 -17.89
CA ALA A 710 -3.08 22.80 -18.39
C ALA A 710 -2.79 22.86 -19.90
N MET A 711 -2.35 21.76 -20.51
CA MET A 711 -2.21 21.63 -21.98
C MET A 711 -3.52 21.97 -22.73
N LEU A 712 -4.67 21.69 -22.11
CA LEU A 712 -5.98 21.94 -22.70
C LEU A 712 -6.26 23.44 -22.90
N VAL A 713 -5.51 24.35 -22.24
CA VAL A 713 -5.57 25.79 -22.53
C VAL A 713 -5.29 26.05 -24.00
N ASP A 714 -4.19 25.50 -24.52
CA ASP A 714 -3.78 25.73 -25.89
C ASP A 714 -4.66 24.96 -26.88
N VAL A 715 -4.96 23.68 -26.58
CA VAL A 715 -5.83 22.84 -27.41
C VAL A 715 -7.19 23.50 -27.64
N THR A 716 -7.87 23.92 -26.55
CA THR A 716 -9.21 24.50 -26.66
C THR A 716 -9.19 25.88 -27.29
N ASN A 717 -8.10 26.63 -27.12
CA ASN A 717 -7.95 27.94 -27.73
C ASN A 717 -7.72 27.82 -29.24
N GLU A 718 -6.88 26.88 -29.69
CA GLU A 718 -6.68 26.61 -31.12
C GLU A 718 -7.94 26.09 -31.79
N MET A 719 -8.72 25.25 -31.08
CA MET A 719 -10.03 24.79 -31.54
C MET A 719 -11.09 25.89 -31.55
N GLY A 720 -10.85 27.07 -30.95
CA GLY A 720 -11.82 28.17 -30.92
C GLY A 720 -12.97 27.99 -29.94
N ILE A 721 -12.78 27.19 -28.89
CA ILE A 721 -13.80 26.83 -27.90
C ILE A 721 -13.34 27.07 -26.47
N HIS A 722 -12.34 27.93 -26.26
CA HIS A 722 -11.80 28.30 -24.96
C HIS A 722 -12.59 29.48 -24.37
N PRO A 723 -13.48 29.26 -23.39
CA PRO A 723 -14.33 30.31 -22.85
C PRO A 723 -13.52 31.50 -22.37
N THR A 724 -13.79 32.64 -23.00
CA THR A 724 -13.14 33.90 -22.70
C THR A 724 -14.21 34.96 -22.54
N ARG A 725 -14.08 35.80 -21.50
CA ARG A 725 -15.00 36.92 -21.20
C ARG A 725 -16.48 36.50 -21.10
N ASN A 726 -16.80 35.70 -20.08
CA ASN A 726 -18.13 35.10 -19.84
C ASN A 726 -18.70 34.42 -21.10
N PHE A 727 -17.96 33.49 -21.70
CA PHE A 727 -18.37 32.77 -22.92
C PHE A 727 -18.78 33.71 -24.07
N SER A 728 -18.20 34.91 -24.17
CA SER A 728 -18.47 35.79 -25.32
C SER A 728 -17.48 35.53 -26.46
N LYS A 729 -16.26 35.08 -26.10
CA LYS A 729 -15.15 34.77 -27.00
C LYS A 729 -14.74 33.31 -26.85
N GLY A 730 -14.23 32.72 -27.93
CA GLY A 730 -13.73 31.34 -27.98
C GLY A 730 -12.21 31.23 -27.98
N VAL A 731 -11.52 32.37 -27.95
CA VAL A 731 -10.06 32.50 -27.99
C VAL A 731 -9.62 33.61 -27.03
N SER A 732 -8.58 33.33 -26.23
CA SER A 732 -7.89 34.27 -25.35
C SER A 732 -6.52 34.65 -25.93
N ASN A 733 -6.25 35.95 -26.02
CA ASN A 733 -4.94 36.47 -26.42
C ASN A 733 -3.87 36.27 -25.32
N GLY A 734 -4.28 36.06 -24.06
CA GLY A 734 -3.40 35.87 -22.90
C GLY A 734 -3.02 34.42 -22.62
N ARG A 735 -3.41 33.45 -23.47
CA ARG A 735 -3.28 32.00 -23.20
C ARG A 735 -1.88 31.56 -22.77
N GLN A 736 -0.85 32.14 -23.35
CA GLN A 736 0.56 31.76 -23.13
C GLN A 736 1.01 31.98 -21.68
N LYS A 737 0.28 32.80 -20.91
CA LYS A 737 0.56 33.03 -19.50
C LYS A 737 -0.09 32.01 -18.57
N LEU A 738 -0.98 31.16 -19.08
CA LEU A 738 -1.79 30.22 -18.31
C LEU A 738 -1.69 28.77 -18.82
N ASN A 739 -0.97 28.52 -19.91
CA ASN A 739 -0.86 27.19 -20.52
C ASN A 739 0.12 26.27 -19.79
N SER A 740 0.36 25.08 -20.35
CA SER A 740 1.27 24.10 -19.75
C SER A 740 2.71 24.61 -19.60
N GLU A 741 3.21 25.43 -20.53
CA GLU A 741 4.55 26.01 -20.43
C GLU A 741 4.66 26.92 -19.20
N ALA A 742 3.68 27.81 -18.99
CA ALA A 742 3.63 28.67 -17.82
C ALA A 742 3.52 27.90 -16.50
N ILE A 743 2.82 26.75 -16.50
CA ILE A 743 2.74 25.85 -15.32
C ILE A 743 4.07 25.13 -15.08
N ASP A 744 4.74 24.66 -16.13
CA ASP A 744 6.01 23.95 -16.02
C ASP A 744 7.12 24.86 -15.46
N ASP A 745 7.13 26.15 -15.81
CA ASP A 745 8.08 27.15 -15.31
C ASP A 745 8.03 27.33 -13.77
N ILE A 746 6.89 27.04 -13.15
CA ILE A 746 6.67 27.22 -11.70
C ILE A 746 6.42 25.91 -10.94
N LYS A 747 6.52 24.77 -11.64
CA LYS A 747 6.29 23.44 -11.08
C LYS A 747 7.45 23.04 -10.17
N ILE A 748 7.11 22.56 -8.97
CA ILE A 748 8.07 22.08 -7.97
C ILE A 748 7.96 20.58 -7.68
N GLY A 749 6.96 19.89 -8.24
CA GLY A 749 6.81 18.45 -8.14
C GLY A 749 5.49 17.93 -8.70
N ASP A 750 5.35 16.61 -8.72
CA ASP A 750 4.15 15.92 -9.17
C ASP A 750 3.56 15.06 -8.04
N ARG A 751 2.23 14.91 -8.05
CA ARG A 751 1.49 14.08 -7.08
C ARG A 751 0.53 13.13 -7.78
N SER A 752 0.56 11.88 -7.37
CA SER A 752 -0.40 10.86 -7.78
C SER A 752 -1.49 10.64 -6.73
N CYS A 753 -2.66 10.23 -7.22
CA CYS A 753 -3.65 9.54 -6.37
C CYS A 753 -3.13 8.15 -6.01
N ALA A 754 -3.71 7.50 -4.99
CA ALA A 754 -3.32 6.16 -4.60
C ALA A 754 -3.39 5.17 -5.79
N SER A 755 -2.36 4.32 -5.89
CA SER A 755 -2.14 3.34 -6.96
C SER A 755 -2.05 3.92 -8.39
N CYS A 756 -1.92 5.24 -8.59
CA CYS A 756 -1.92 5.85 -9.92
C CYS A 756 -0.50 6.10 -10.45
N PRO A 757 -0.07 5.49 -11.57
CA PRO A 757 1.23 5.76 -12.17
C PRO A 757 1.24 7.01 -13.07
N LEU A 758 0.08 7.61 -13.40
CA LEU A 758 0.02 8.79 -14.27
C LEU A 758 0.45 10.09 -13.58
N GLY A 759 0.33 10.23 -12.26
CA GLY A 759 0.84 11.41 -11.53
C GLY A 759 0.42 12.79 -12.08
N CYS A 760 -0.86 12.99 -12.41
CA CYS A 760 -1.31 14.20 -13.10
C CYS A 760 -1.24 15.50 -12.28
N GLY A 761 -1.25 15.42 -10.94
CA GLY A 761 -1.34 16.59 -10.08
C GLY A 761 -0.02 17.37 -10.07
N LYS A 762 -0.06 18.65 -10.42
CA LYS A 762 1.13 19.52 -10.50
C LYS A 762 1.25 20.35 -9.23
N PHE A 763 2.29 20.19 -8.44
CA PHE A 763 2.57 21.13 -7.36
C PHE A 763 3.30 22.34 -7.92
N THR A 764 2.73 23.52 -7.72
CA THR A 764 3.24 24.80 -8.26
C THR A 764 3.52 25.78 -7.13
N SER A 765 4.52 26.64 -7.34
CA SER A 765 4.91 27.66 -6.37
C SER A 765 5.33 28.95 -7.08
N LEU A 766 4.60 30.04 -6.84
CA LEU A 766 4.88 31.35 -7.42
C LEU A 766 4.64 32.45 -6.37
N ASN A 767 5.64 33.29 -6.13
CA ASN A 767 5.57 34.45 -5.23
C ASN A 767 4.94 34.16 -3.85
N GLY A 768 5.27 32.99 -3.27
CA GLY A 768 4.77 32.55 -1.96
C GLY A 768 3.41 31.86 -1.98
N THR A 769 2.71 31.81 -3.12
CA THR A 769 1.49 31.02 -3.31
C THR A 769 1.85 29.61 -3.74
N GLN A 770 1.41 28.60 -2.97
CA GLN A 770 1.63 27.18 -3.27
C GLN A 770 0.30 26.43 -3.32
N ILE A 771 0.12 25.61 -4.36
CA ILE A 771 -1.07 24.77 -4.57
C ILE A 771 -0.71 23.47 -5.32
N GLU A 772 -1.64 22.52 -5.33
CA GLU A 772 -1.69 21.47 -6.35
C GLU A 772 -2.66 21.94 -7.45
N GLY A 773 -2.21 21.98 -8.70
CA GLY A 773 -2.87 22.64 -9.84
C GLY A 773 -2.20 23.97 -10.21
N PRO A 774 -2.94 24.95 -10.78
CA PRO A 774 -4.37 24.87 -11.07
C PRO A 774 -4.66 23.89 -12.20
N GLU A 775 -5.84 23.26 -12.16
CA GLU A 775 -6.35 22.44 -13.26
C GLU A 775 -6.89 23.33 -14.40
N TYR A 776 -7.01 22.78 -15.61
CA TYR A 776 -7.51 23.48 -16.80
C TYR A 776 -8.81 24.27 -16.57
N GLU A 777 -9.78 23.64 -15.92
CA GLU A 777 -11.07 24.25 -15.62
C GLU A 777 -10.93 25.53 -14.79
N THR A 778 -10.00 25.55 -13.82
CA THR A 778 -9.69 26.74 -13.03
C THR A 778 -8.92 27.78 -13.84
N LEU A 779 -7.92 27.36 -14.63
CA LEU A 779 -7.15 28.26 -15.51
C LEU A 779 -8.04 28.99 -16.51
N CYS A 780 -9.05 28.31 -17.04
CA CYS A 780 -9.98 28.88 -17.99
C CYS A 780 -11.07 29.71 -17.27
N LEU A 781 -11.86 29.11 -16.38
CA LEU A 781 -13.05 29.77 -15.83
C LEU A 781 -12.74 30.82 -14.77
N GLY A 782 -11.67 30.62 -13.98
CA GLY A 782 -11.15 31.61 -13.03
C GLY A 782 -10.11 32.57 -13.63
N GLY A 783 -9.62 32.26 -14.84
CA GLY A 783 -8.64 33.05 -15.58
C GLY A 783 -9.24 33.70 -16.83
N ALA A 784 -9.08 33.06 -17.99
CA ALA A 784 -9.48 33.60 -19.30
C ALA A 784 -10.96 34.03 -19.39
N ASN A 785 -11.89 33.31 -18.77
CA ASN A 785 -13.31 33.65 -18.75
C ASN A 785 -13.58 34.97 -17.99
N CYS A 786 -12.71 35.36 -17.07
CA CYS A 786 -12.71 36.63 -16.35
C CYS A 786 -11.73 37.66 -16.95
N GLU A 787 -11.09 37.35 -18.08
CA GLU A 787 -9.95 38.09 -18.68
C GLU A 787 -8.79 38.33 -17.68
N ILE A 788 -8.59 37.41 -16.74
CA ILE A 788 -7.43 37.37 -15.84
C ILE A 788 -6.37 36.45 -16.45
N ASP A 789 -5.31 37.02 -17.00
CA ASP A 789 -4.17 36.30 -17.60
C ASP A 789 -2.94 36.24 -16.67
N ASP A 790 -3.16 36.50 -15.39
CA ASP A 790 -2.14 36.56 -14.35
C ASP A 790 -2.12 35.26 -13.54
N LEU A 791 -1.10 34.43 -13.79
CA LEU A 791 -1.03 33.10 -13.20
C LEU A 791 -1.02 33.13 -11.66
N GLU A 792 -0.32 34.09 -11.04
CA GLU A 792 -0.30 34.23 -9.59
C GLU A 792 -1.70 34.50 -9.03
N SER A 793 -2.45 35.41 -9.65
CA SER A 793 -3.83 35.71 -9.25
C SER A 793 -4.72 34.47 -9.41
N VAL A 794 -4.61 33.73 -10.52
CA VAL A 794 -5.37 32.49 -10.74
C VAL A 794 -5.00 31.41 -9.72
N MET A 795 -3.73 31.31 -9.30
CA MET A 795 -3.30 30.41 -8.22
C MET A 795 -3.90 30.82 -6.88
N LYS A 796 -3.96 32.13 -6.56
CA LYS A 796 -4.62 32.63 -5.34
C LYS A 796 -6.11 32.34 -5.37
N PHE A 797 -6.77 32.54 -6.51
CA PHE A 797 -8.17 32.18 -6.73
C PHE A 797 -8.42 30.69 -6.45
N ASN A 798 -7.59 29.79 -7.03
CA ASN A 798 -7.68 28.35 -6.79
C ASN A 798 -7.52 28.03 -5.30
N ARG A 799 -6.48 28.57 -4.67
CA ARG A 799 -6.18 28.34 -3.24
C ARG A 799 -7.32 28.75 -2.33
N LEU A 800 -7.92 29.92 -2.59
CA LEU A 800 -9.02 30.45 -1.80
C LEU A 800 -10.29 29.62 -2.00
N CYS A 801 -10.61 29.23 -3.24
CA CYS A 801 -11.74 28.34 -3.52
C CYS A 801 -11.57 26.99 -2.80
N ASP A 802 -10.37 26.39 -2.87
CA ASP A 802 -10.06 25.13 -2.21
C ASP A 802 -10.21 25.22 -0.68
N ASP A 803 -9.67 26.27 -0.04
CA ASP A 803 -9.74 26.39 1.42
C ASP A 803 -11.14 26.78 1.92
N TYR A 804 -11.84 27.68 1.20
CA TYR A 804 -13.22 28.05 1.53
C TYR A 804 -14.24 26.96 1.17
N GLY A 805 -13.88 26.03 0.29
CA GLY A 805 -14.72 24.93 -0.19
C GLY A 805 -15.73 25.37 -1.24
N LEU A 806 -15.29 26.09 -2.29
CA LEU A 806 -16.11 26.55 -3.42
C LEU A 806 -15.71 25.85 -4.72
N ASP A 807 -16.69 25.58 -5.60
CA ASP A 807 -16.44 25.08 -6.95
C ASP A 807 -15.74 26.17 -7.77
N THR A 808 -14.50 25.94 -8.20
CA THR A 808 -13.75 26.92 -9.00
C THR A 808 -14.45 27.24 -10.32
N MET A 809 -15.15 26.26 -10.91
CA MET A 809 -15.84 26.42 -12.18
C MET A 809 -17.05 27.33 -12.03
N SER A 810 -17.91 27.02 -11.06
CA SER A 810 -19.12 27.81 -10.80
C SER A 810 -18.74 29.21 -10.31
N THR A 811 -17.75 29.32 -9.41
CA THR A 811 -17.27 30.61 -8.89
C THR A 811 -16.73 31.50 -10.02
N GLY A 812 -15.88 30.96 -10.91
CA GLY A 812 -15.36 31.69 -12.05
C GLY A 812 -16.44 32.13 -13.05
N ASN A 813 -17.41 31.26 -13.35
CA ASN A 813 -18.57 31.62 -14.17
C ASN A 813 -19.38 32.76 -13.57
N ILE A 814 -19.68 32.69 -12.26
CA ILE A 814 -20.51 33.68 -11.56
C ILE A 814 -19.82 35.04 -11.51
N ILE A 815 -18.51 35.07 -11.23
CA ILE A 815 -17.71 36.30 -11.24
C ILE A 815 -17.66 36.88 -12.66
N GLY A 816 -17.40 36.05 -13.69
CA GLY A 816 -17.43 36.49 -15.09
C GLY A 816 -18.80 37.06 -15.50
N LEU A 817 -19.90 36.47 -15.05
CA LEU A 817 -21.25 37.01 -15.25
C LEU A 817 -21.44 38.35 -14.53
N ALA A 818 -20.95 38.50 -13.30
CA ALA A 818 -21.03 39.77 -12.58
C ALA A 818 -20.23 40.89 -13.27
N MET A 819 -19.07 40.57 -13.84
CA MET A 819 -18.29 41.50 -14.68
C MET A 819 -19.09 41.92 -15.93
N ASP A 820 -19.74 40.97 -16.61
CA ASP A 820 -20.59 41.23 -17.78
C ASP A 820 -21.81 42.11 -17.44
N ILE A 821 -22.48 41.84 -16.31
CA ILE A 821 -23.61 42.65 -15.81
C ILE A 821 -23.16 44.09 -15.50
N THR A 822 -21.99 44.24 -14.87
CA THR A 822 -21.39 45.53 -14.51
C THR A 822 -21.02 46.34 -15.73
N GLU A 823 -20.38 45.73 -16.73
CA GLU A 823 -19.98 46.41 -17.95
C GLU A 823 -21.15 46.68 -18.92
N SER A 824 -22.22 45.90 -18.83
CA SER A 824 -23.46 46.15 -19.58
C SER A 824 -24.32 47.26 -18.96
N GLY A 825 -23.95 47.78 -17.79
CA GLY A 825 -24.69 48.84 -17.09
C GLY A 825 -26.02 48.38 -16.47
N LEU A 826 -26.24 47.08 -16.33
CA LEU A 826 -27.47 46.51 -15.76
C LEU A 826 -27.49 46.60 -14.22
N HIS A 827 -26.34 46.32 -13.58
CA HIS A 827 -26.12 46.50 -12.14
C HIS A 827 -24.61 46.57 -11.88
N ASP A 828 -24.16 47.42 -10.95
CA ASP A 828 -22.73 47.56 -10.62
C ASP A 828 -22.34 46.66 -9.43
N TYR A 829 -21.63 45.57 -9.70
CA TYR A 829 -21.07 44.69 -8.67
C TYR A 829 -19.68 45.12 -8.18
N GLY A 830 -19.14 46.23 -8.69
CA GLY A 830 -17.82 46.73 -8.34
C GLY A 830 -16.68 45.83 -8.83
N VAL A 831 -16.89 45.13 -9.95
CA VAL A 831 -15.87 44.28 -10.59
C VAL A 831 -16.02 44.33 -12.11
N ARG A 832 -14.90 44.35 -12.83
CA ARG A 832 -14.85 44.40 -14.30
C ARG A 832 -13.91 43.33 -14.83
N PHE A 833 -14.01 42.99 -16.11
CA PHE A 833 -13.11 42.01 -16.73
C PHE A 833 -11.65 42.50 -16.62
N GLY A 834 -10.75 41.60 -16.21
CA GLY A 834 -9.35 41.94 -15.95
C GLY A 834 -9.03 42.54 -14.58
N ASP A 835 -10.03 42.75 -13.71
CA ASP A 835 -9.83 43.29 -12.36
C ASP A 835 -9.32 42.24 -11.37
N LYS A 836 -7.99 42.17 -11.20
CA LYS A 836 -7.30 41.16 -10.40
C LYS A 836 -7.47 41.30 -8.90
N GLU A 837 -7.69 42.51 -8.39
CA GLU A 837 -7.74 42.74 -6.95
C GLU A 837 -9.14 42.42 -6.41
N HIS A 838 -10.17 43.04 -6.99
CA HIS A 838 -11.53 42.89 -6.49
C HIS A 838 -12.09 41.48 -6.70
N TYR A 839 -11.68 40.75 -7.75
CA TYR A 839 -12.21 39.40 -7.96
C TYR A 839 -11.74 38.38 -6.91
N LEU A 840 -10.57 38.58 -6.28
CA LEU A 840 -10.09 37.73 -5.19
C LEU A 840 -10.88 37.96 -3.90
N GLU A 841 -11.26 39.21 -3.61
CA GLU A 841 -12.09 39.57 -2.46
C GLU A 841 -13.46 38.87 -2.51
N LEU A 842 -14.04 38.75 -3.71
CA LEU A 842 -15.37 38.14 -3.91
C LEU A 842 -15.44 36.69 -3.43
N ILE A 843 -14.33 35.94 -3.41
CA ILE A 843 -14.33 34.52 -3.05
C ILE A 843 -14.73 34.33 -1.59
N GLU A 844 -14.14 35.12 -0.69
CA GLU A 844 -14.50 35.13 0.72
C GLU A 844 -15.91 35.68 0.93
N GLU A 845 -16.27 36.76 0.22
CA GLU A 845 -17.60 37.36 0.33
C GLU A 845 -18.72 36.40 -0.09
N ILE A 846 -18.48 35.59 -1.12
CA ILE A 846 -19.38 34.52 -1.57
C ILE A 846 -19.43 33.42 -0.51
N ALA A 847 -18.28 32.89 -0.08
CA ALA A 847 -18.21 31.78 0.87
C ALA A 847 -18.85 32.10 2.23
N THR A 848 -18.72 33.35 2.68
CA THR A 848 -19.18 33.82 3.99
C THR A 848 -20.51 34.59 3.93
N ARG A 849 -20.98 34.95 2.73
CA ARG A 849 -22.15 35.82 2.51
C ARG A 849 -22.03 37.18 3.23
N SER A 850 -20.81 37.67 3.45
CA SER A 850 -20.51 38.83 4.28
C SER A 850 -21.02 40.15 3.69
N THR A 851 -21.03 40.29 2.36
CA THR A 851 -21.49 41.49 1.65
C THR A 851 -22.77 41.24 0.85
N GLN A 852 -23.40 42.31 0.35
CA GLN A 852 -24.57 42.16 -0.53
C GLN A 852 -24.21 41.54 -1.87
N ARG A 853 -23.08 41.93 -2.48
CA ARG A 853 -22.60 41.33 -3.73
C ARG A 853 -22.24 39.86 -3.56
N GLY A 854 -21.61 39.49 -2.44
CA GLY A 854 -21.34 38.09 -2.09
C GLY A 854 -22.62 37.26 -1.91
N ARG A 855 -23.64 37.80 -1.22
CA ARG A 855 -24.96 37.17 -1.09
C ARG A 855 -25.66 36.95 -2.43
N ASP A 856 -25.53 37.91 -3.34
CA ASP A 856 -26.16 37.81 -4.66
C ASP A 856 -25.47 36.78 -5.54
N MET A 857 -24.13 36.78 -5.56
CA MET A 857 -23.34 35.80 -6.30
C MET A 857 -23.47 34.38 -5.73
N ALA A 858 -23.65 34.24 -4.41
CA ALA A 858 -23.93 32.96 -3.75
C ALA A 858 -25.21 32.24 -4.24
N MET A 859 -26.10 32.93 -4.95
CA MET A 859 -27.29 32.31 -5.56
C MET A 859 -26.96 31.47 -6.81
N GLY A 860 -25.79 31.64 -7.41
CA GLY A 860 -25.43 31.02 -8.68
C GLY A 860 -25.84 31.81 -9.92
N ALA A 861 -25.32 31.42 -11.08
CA ALA A 861 -25.36 32.22 -12.30
C ALA A 861 -26.78 32.44 -12.85
N GLN A 862 -27.64 31.41 -12.84
CA GLN A 862 -29.02 31.55 -13.34
C GLN A 862 -29.81 32.58 -12.53
N LYS A 863 -29.88 32.40 -11.21
CA LYS A 863 -30.61 33.29 -10.31
C LYS A 863 -30.01 34.71 -10.30
N LEU A 864 -28.68 34.82 -10.38
CA LEU A 864 -28.01 36.13 -10.52
C LEU A 864 -28.39 36.81 -11.84
N GLY A 865 -28.40 36.07 -12.96
CA GLY A 865 -28.85 36.60 -14.25
C GLY A 865 -30.30 37.07 -14.20
N GLU A 866 -31.22 36.23 -13.74
CA GLU A 866 -32.65 36.55 -13.60
C GLU A 866 -32.89 37.80 -12.74
N LYS A 867 -32.23 37.88 -11.58
CA LYS A 867 -32.35 39.03 -10.65
C LYS A 867 -32.02 40.37 -11.31
N ASN A 868 -31.06 40.39 -12.24
CA ASN A 868 -30.54 41.62 -12.86
C ASN A 868 -31.04 41.83 -14.30
N GLY A 869 -32.03 41.06 -14.77
CA GLY A 869 -32.50 41.14 -16.17
C GLY A 869 -31.44 40.70 -17.19
N ALA A 870 -30.52 39.83 -16.77
CA ALA A 870 -29.35 39.34 -17.49
C ALA A 870 -29.38 37.81 -17.70
N ALA A 871 -30.57 37.19 -17.72
CA ALA A 871 -30.72 35.74 -17.87
C ALA A 871 -30.10 35.22 -19.19
N ASP A 872 -30.12 36.04 -20.25
CA ASP A 872 -29.50 35.74 -21.55
C ASP A 872 -27.96 35.82 -21.55
N LYS A 873 -27.35 36.24 -20.43
CA LYS A 873 -25.90 36.30 -20.20
C LYS A 873 -25.37 35.14 -19.37
N ALA A 874 -26.22 34.41 -18.65
CA ALA A 874 -25.82 33.30 -17.78
C ALA A 874 -25.59 32.02 -18.59
N ALA A 875 -24.36 31.48 -18.57
CA ALA A 875 -24.02 30.23 -19.24
C ALA A 875 -24.25 29.02 -18.31
N HIS A 876 -25.32 28.27 -18.54
CA HIS A 876 -25.65 27.09 -17.72
C HIS A 876 -26.53 26.05 -18.48
N SER A 877 -26.69 24.88 -17.85
CA SER A 877 -27.72 23.86 -18.16
C SER A 877 -28.23 23.25 -16.84
N LYS A 878 -29.55 23.19 -16.66
CA LYS A 878 -30.21 22.75 -15.40
C LYS A 878 -29.66 23.43 -14.14
N ASN A 879 -29.57 24.77 -14.17
CA ASN A 879 -28.96 25.63 -13.14
C ASN A 879 -27.47 25.35 -12.82
N LEU A 880 -26.80 24.42 -13.50
CA LEU A 880 -25.37 24.19 -13.31
C LEU A 880 -24.55 25.01 -14.31
N GLU A 881 -23.58 25.78 -13.83
CA GLU A 881 -22.69 26.60 -14.65
C GLU A 881 -21.91 25.78 -15.68
N MET A 882 -21.56 26.37 -16.82
CA MET A 882 -20.83 25.67 -17.86
C MET A 882 -19.38 25.33 -17.47
N PRO A 883 -18.88 24.15 -17.87
CA PRO A 883 -17.45 23.85 -17.85
C PRO A 883 -16.70 24.60 -18.96
N ALA A 884 -15.37 24.55 -18.91
CA ALA A 884 -14.44 25.30 -19.75
C ALA A 884 -14.39 24.90 -21.24
N TYR A 885 -15.43 24.25 -21.79
CA TYR A 885 -15.46 23.92 -23.21
C TYR A 885 -16.72 24.48 -23.84
N ASP A 886 -16.56 25.41 -24.78
CA ASP A 886 -17.68 26.05 -25.45
C ASP A 886 -18.43 25.08 -26.38
N PRO A 887 -19.72 24.80 -26.15
CA PRO A 887 -20.48 23.85 -26.95
C PRO A 887 -20.76 24.32 -28.38
N ARG A 888 -20.55 25.61 -28.72
CA ARG A 888 -20.79 26.12 -30.09
C ARG A 888 -19.85 25.54 -31.13
N GLY A 889 -18.71 24.96 -30.72
CA GLY A 889 -17.77 24.31 -31.62
C GLY A 889 -17.91 22.79 -31.73
N ASN A 890 -18.81 22.13 -30.99
CA ASN A 890 -18.96 20.67 -31.01
C ASN A 890 -20.37 20.23 -30.60
N TYR A 891 -21.11 19.60 -31.52
CA TYR A 891 -22.49 19.16 -31.31
C TYR A 891 -22.63 18.07 -30.26
N GLY A 892 -21.64 17.18 -30.13
CA GLY A 892 -21.65 16.15 -29.07
C GLY A 892 -21.55 16.75 -27.68
N MET A 893 -20.69 17.77 -27.50
CA MET A 893 -20.59 18.50 -26.23
C MET A 893 -21.90 19.24 -25.91
N ALA A 894 -22.50 19.90 -26.91
CA ALA A 894 -23.80 20.56 -26.75
C ALA A 894 -24.91 19.60 -26.29
N LEU A 895 -25.05 18.44 -26.96
CA LEU A 895 -26.02 17.41 -26.58
C LEU A 895 -25.70 16.83 -25.19
N GLY A 896 -24.43 16.55 -24.90
CA GLY A 896 -23.98 16.00 -23.62
C GLY A 896 -24.34 16.91 -22.44
N TYR A 897 -24.11 18.22 -22.56
CA TYR A 897 -24.50 19.20 -21.54
C TYR A 897 -26.01 19.35 -21.39
N ALA A 898 -26.76 19.33 -22.49
CA ALA A 898 -28.21 19.42 -22.45
C ALA A 898 -28.82 18.20 -21.76
N THR A 899 -28.35 16.99 -22.07
CA THR A 899 -28.98 15.72 -21.65
C THR A 899 -28.36 15.05 -20.42
N SER A 900 -27.25 15.59 -19.90
CA SER A 900 -26.63 15.16 -18.65
C SER A 900 -27.65 15.08 -17.51
N GLU A 901 -27.56 14.02 -16.72
CA GLU A 901 -28.42 13.76 -15.56
C GLU A 901 -28.15 14.76 -14.42
N ARG A 902 -26.99 15.41 -14.43
CA ARG A 902 -26.54 16.32 -13.38
C ARG A 902 -26.43 17.79 -13.82
N GLY A 903 -26.88 18.13 -15.02
CA GLY A 903 -26.66 19.45 -15.63
C GLY A 903 -25.32 19.56 -16.38
N ALA A 904 -24.94 20.78 -16.77
CA ALA A 904 -23.78 21.07 -17.61
C ALA A 904 -22.45 20.52 -17.07
N CYS A 905 -21.98 19.38 -17.58
CA CYS A 905 -20.71 18.79 -17.16
C CYS A 905 -20.01 17.97 -18.25
N HIS A 906 -18.73 18.25 -18.47
CA HIS A 906 -17.93 17.66 -19.56
C HIS A 906 -17.60 16.18 -19.34
N LEU A 907 -17.53 15.72 -18.08
CA LEU A 907 -17.22 14.33 -17.78
C LEU A 907 -18.34 13.36 -18.24
N ARG A 908 -19.59 13.84 -18.39
CA ARG A 908 -20.71 12.97 -18.79
C ARG A 908 -20.64 12.48 -20.22
N SER A 909 -20.08 13.29 -21.09
CA SER A 909 -19.74 12.87 -22.44
C SER A 909 -18.69 13.81 -22.99
N PHE A 910 -17.48 13.30 -23.17
CA PHE A 910 -16.35 14.08 -23.64
C PHE A 910 -16.05 13.76 -25.10
N THR A 911 -16.81 14.37 -26.01
CA THR A 911 -16.71 14.15 -27.48
C THR A 911 -15.79 15.15 -28.16
N LEU A 912 -14.90 15.79 -27.40
CA LEU A 912 -14.08 16.88 -27.89
C LEU A 912 -13.17 16.44 -29.05
N PHE A 913 -12.63 15.22 -28.94
CA PHE A 913 -11.67 14.63 -29.89
C PHE A 913 -12.31 13.70 -30.92
N GLU A 914 -13.65 13.65 -31.00
CA GLU A 914 -14.34 12.84 -32.00
C GLU A 914 -14.21 13.46 -33.40
N ASP A 915 -14.11 12.60 -34.41
CA ASP A 915 -14.13 13.01 -35.81
C ASP A 915 -15.51 13.57 -36.18
N GLN A 916 -15.55 14.58 -37.06
CA GLN A 916 -16.81 15.19 -37.54
C GLN A 916 -17.66 15.84 -36.41
N PRO A 917 -17.17 16.90 -35.74
CA PRO A 917 -17.79 17.49 -34.54
C PRO A 917 -19.18 18.09 -34.74
N PHE A 918 -19.66 18.19 -35.99
CA PHE A 918 -20.99 18.71 -36.36
C PHE A 918 -21.90 17.64 -36.98
N ASN A 919 -21.50 16.37 -37.01
CA ASN A 919 -22.34 15.30 -37.52
C ASN A 919 -23.38 14.86 -36.47
N VAL A 920 -24.65 15.14 -36.74
CA VAL A 920 -25.79 14.84 -35.87
C VAL A 920 -25.81 13.37 -35.41
N LYS A 921 -25.67 12.43 -36.34
CA LYS A 921 -25.87 11.00 -36.05
C LYS A 921 -24.68 10.41 -35.28
N GLU A 922 -23.47 10.68 -35.74
CA GLU A 922 -22.25 10.14 -35.13
C GLU A 922 -22.06 10.70 -33.71
N MET A 923 -22.20 12.02 -33.54
CA MET A 923 -22.08 12.65 -32.22
C MET A 923 -23.17 12.16 -31.24
N THR A 924 -24.40 11.92 -31.70
CA THR A 924 -25.46 11.38 -30.84
C THR A 924 -25.10 9.98 -30.33
N ARG A 925 -24.54 9.11 -31.18
CA ARG A 925 -24.09 7.77 -30.78
C ARG A 925 -22.90 7.82 -29.83
N ALA A 926 -21.93 8.70 -30.10
CA ALA A 926 -20.77 8.91 -29.24
C ALA A 926 -21.21 9.36 -27.83
N VAL A 927 -22.18 10.27 -27.73
CA VAL A 927 -22.74 10.71 -26.44
C VAL A 927 -23.35 9.56 -25.65
N ILE A 928 -24.18 8.73 -26.27
CA ILE A 928 -24.80 7.58 -25.59
C ILE A 928 -23.72 6.58 -25.13
N ASN A 929 -22.75 6.29 -26.00
CA ASN A 929 -21.69 5.34 -25.71
C ASN A 929 -20.80 5.81 -24.55
N ASN A 930 -20.41 7.10 -24.55
CA ASN A 930 -19.64 7.71 -23.47
C ASN A 930 -20.41 7.67 -22.14
N GLN A 931 -21.70 8.06 -22.15
CA GLN A 931 -22.54 8.04 -20.95
C GLN A 931 -22.64 6.62 -20.35
N ASN A 932 -22.88 5.60 -21.18
CA ASN A 932 -23.01 4.21 -20.71
C ASN A 932 -21.66 3.65 -20.23
N THR A 933 -20.57 3.83 -21.00
CA THR A 933 -19.25 3.29 -20.65
C THR A 933 -18.67 3.97 -19.41
N ASN A 934 -18.81 5.29 -19.30
CA ASN A 934 -18.33 6.03 -18.15
C ASN A 934 -19.13 5.68 -16.88
N ALA A 935 -20.41 5.33 -17.01
CA ALA A 935 -21.20 4.84 -15.88
C ALA A 935 -20.56 3.61 -15.22
N VAL A 936 -20.05 2.67 -16.03
CA VAL A 936 -19.30 1.50 -15.55
C VAL A 936 -17.98 1.93 -14.93
N LYS A 937 -17.21 2.76 -15.65
CA LYS A 937 -15.88 3.24 -15.24
C LYS A 937 -15.91 3.90 -13.85
N TRP A 938 -16.86 4.80 -13.61
CA TRP A 938 -17.02 5.47 -12.32
C TRP A 938 -17.60 4.56 -11.24
N SER A 939 -18.42 3.56 -11.61
CA SER A 939 -18.85 2.51 -10.68
C SER A 939 -17.70 1.60 -10.25
N MET A 940 -16.65 1.48 -11.07
CA MET A 940 -15.41 0.79 -10.72
C MET A 940 -14.40 1.64 -9.95
N GLY A 941 -14.62 2.96 -9.85
CA GLY A 941 -13.69 3.89 -9.20
C GLY A 941 -12.47 4.24 -10.07
N LEU A 942 -12.55 4.06 -11.39
CA LEU A 942 -11.47 4.37 -12.32
C LEU A 942 -11.49 5.86 -12.73
N CYS A 943 -10.29 6.42 -12.93
CA CYS A 943 -10.09 7.82 -13.32
C CYS A 943 -10.37 8.05 -14.81
N ASP A 944 -10.93 9.21 -15.17
CA ASP A 944 -11.15 9.61 -16.56
C ASP A 944 -9.87 9.81 -17.39
N PHE A 945 -8.71 9.99 -16.73
CA PHE A 945 -7.41 10.10 -17.43
C PHE A 945 -6.83 8.77 -17.90
N TRP A 946 -7.46 7.64 -17.53
CA TRP A 946 -7.30 6.43 -18.33
C TRP A 946 -8.34 6.46 -19.45
N GLY A 947 -8.12 7.31 -20.45
CA GLY A 947 -9.09 7.58 -21.52
C GLY A 947 -9.41 6.36 -22.38
N THR A 948 -8.46 5.42 -22.47
CA THR A 948 -8.52 4.22 -23.32
C THR A 948 -9.17 3.01 -22.64
N VAL A 949 -9.54 3.10 -21.36
CA VAL A 949 -10.12 1.98 -20.64
C VAL A 949 -11.53 1.68 -21.13
N ASN A 950 -11.79 0.42 -21.47
CA ASN A 950 -13.08 -0.06 -21.97
C ASN A 950 -13.64 -1.20 -21.10
N THR A 951 -14.88 -1.61 -21.38
CA THR A 951 -15.60 -2.65 -20.63
C THR A 951 -14.92 -4.01 -20.68
N THR A 952 -14.13 -4.31 -21.72
CA THR A 952 -13.33 -5.54 -21.82
C THR A 952 -12.20 -5.56 -20.78
N ILE A 953 -11.42 -4.49 -20.68
CA ILE A 953 -10.33 -4.37 -19.69
C ILE A 953 -10.92 -4.40 -18.27
N MET A 954 -12.00 -3.65 -18.05
CA MET A 954 -12.73 -3.63 -16.78
C MET A 954 -13.24 -5.04 -16.40
N ALA A 955 -13.77 -5.80 -17.35
CA ALA A 955 -14.24 -7.16 -17.12
C ALA A 955 -13.09 -8.13 -16.79
N ASP A 956 -11.90 -7.96 -17.38
CA ASP A 956 -10.73 -8.82 -17.09
C ASP A 956 -10.27 -8.60 -15.63
N PHE A 957 -10.13 -7.33 -15.19
CA PHE A 957 -9.82 -7.02 -13.79
C PHE A 957 -10.84 -7.60 -12.82
N MET A 958 -12.14 -7.42 -13.10
CA MET A 958 -13.19 -7.98 -12.26
C MET A 958 -13.16 -9.50 -12.26
N THR A 959 -12.88 -10.13 -13.41
CA THR A 959 -12.82 -11.60 -13.54
C THR A 959 -11.69 -12.18 -12.70
N LYS A 960 -10.48 -11.64 -12.83
CA LYS A 960 -9.33 -12.09 -12.05
C LYS A 960 -9.46 -11.76 -10.58
N GLY A 961 -9.95 -10.55 -10.27
CA GLY A 961 -10.14 -10.12 -8.90
C GLY A 961 -11.17 -10.97 -8.16
N LEU A 962 -12.31 -11.29 -8.80
CA LEU A 962 -13.38 -12.08 -8.20
C LEU A 962 -13.20 -13.60 -8.28
N GLY A 963 -12.33 -14.08 -9.18
CA GLY A 963 -12.20 -15.52 -9.47
C GLY A 963 -13.38 -16.10 -10.26
N LYS A 964 -14.25 -15.27 -10.83
CA LYS A 964 -15.41 -15.69 -11.65
C LYS A 964 -15.54 -14.81 -12.87
N LYS A 965 -15.94 -15.39 -14.00
CA LYS A 965 -16.08 -14.67 -15.27
C LYS A 965 -17.10 -13.53 -15.16
N VAL A 966 -16.67 -12.33 -15.55
CA VAL A 966 -17.51 -11.15 -15.75
C VAL A 966 -17.49 -10.81 -17.24
N SER A 967 -18.65 -10.53 -17.82
CA SER A 967 -18.79 -10.19 -19.25
C SER A 967 -18.73 -8.68 -19.47
N ALA A 968 -18.03 -8.23 -20.52
CA ALA A 968 -18.04 -6.83 -20.95
C ALA A 968 -19.47 -6.38 -21.30
N GLN A 969 -20.27 -7.23 -21.94
CA GLN A 969 -21.66 -6.95 -22.29
C GLN A 969 -22.56 -6.79 -21.05
N ASP A 970 -22.30 -7.56 -19.99
CA ASP A 970 -23.02 -7.40 -18.72
C ASP A 970 -22.70 -6.04 -18.07
N LEU A 971 -21.44 -5.59 -18.18
CA LEU A 971 -21.03 -4.27 -17.71
C LEU A 971 -21.67 -3.16 -18.55
N GLU A 972 -21.71 -3.28 -19.87
CA GLU A 972 -22.39 -2.31 -20.75
C GLU A 972 -23.87 -2.16 -20.39
N LYS A 973 -24.56 -3.29 -20.20
CA LYS A 973 -25.96 -3.30 -19.73
C LYS A 973 -26.10 -2.67 -18.34
N ALA A 974 -25.12 -2.87 -17.45
CA ALA A 974 -25.09 -2.19 -16.15
C ALA A 974 -24.94 -0.66 -16.29
N GLY A 975 -24.09 -0.20 -17.21
CA GLY A 975 -23.94 1.23 -17.48
C GLY A 975 -25.24 1.88 -17.97
N GLU A 976 -25.92 1.24 -18.93
CA GLU A 976 -27.23 1.72 -19.41
C GLU A 976 -28.30 1.70 -18.30
N ARG A 977 -28.32 0.65 -17.47
CA ARG A 977 -29.21 0.55 -16.31
C ARG A 977 -29.01 1.72 -15.33
N ILE A 978 -27.76 2.02 -14.98
CA ILE A 978 -27.42 3.11 -14.05
C ILE A 978 -27.89 4.45 -14.61
N TRP A 979 -27.65 4.70 -15.90
CA TRP A 979 -28.07 5.95 -16.56
C TRP A 979 -29.59 6.13 -16.56
N ASN A 980 -30.33 5.06 -16.88
CA ASN A 980 -31.79 5.08 -16.85
C ASN A 980 -32.34 5.24 -15.42
N LEU A 981 -31.71 4.61 -14.43
CA LEU A 981 -32.12 4.78 -13.03
C LEU A 981 -31.96 6.24 -12.56
N ALA A 982 -30.86 6.90 -12.94
CA ALA A 982 -30.66 8.32 -12.68
C ALA A 982 -31.70 9.19 -13.42
N ARG A 983 -32.03 8.86 -14.67
CA ARG A 983 -33.11 9.54 -15.43
C ARG A 983 -34.45 9.44 -14.71
N LEU A 984 -34.84 8.25 -14.26
CA LEU A 984 -36.10 8.03 -13.55
C LEU A 984 -36.18 8.85 -12.25
N PHE A 985 -35.09 8.92 -11.49
CA PHE A 985 -35.04 9.78 -10.30
C PHE A 985 -35.32 11.24 -10.67
N ASN A 986 -34.65 11.75 -11.70
CA ASN A 986 -34.83 13.12 -12.16
C ASN A 986 -36.26 13.39 -12.67
N GLN A 987 -36.87 12.44 -13.37
CA GLN A 987 -38.26 12.59 -13.80
C GLN A 987 -39.23 12.67 -12.63
N LYS A 988 -39.04 11.83 -11.62
CA LYS A 988 -39.79 11.92 -10.36
C LYS A 988 -39.52 13.22 -9.61
N ALA A 989 -38.33 13.81 -9.76
CA ALA A 989 -37.97 15.13 -9.23
C ALA A 989 -38.54 16.31 -10.06
N GLY A 990 -39.19 16.04 -11.20
CA GLY A 990 -39.86 17.05 -12.03
C GLY A 990 -39.16 17.45 -13.32
N PHE A 991 -38.08 16.74 -13.70
CA PHE A 991 -37.33 16.99 -14.94
C PHE A 991 -37.91 16.22 -16.12
N SER A 992 -37.85 16.82 -17.31
CA SER A 992 -38.48 16.30 -18.52
C SER A 992 -37.71 16.76 -19.77
N ALA A 993 -38.23 16.52 -20.98
CA ALA A 993 -37.56 16.94 -22.20
C ALA A 993 -37.38 18.47 -22.34
N LYS A 994 -38.18 19.26 -21.60
CA LYS A 994 -38.08 20.72 -21.54
C LYS A 994 -36.80 21.21 -20.83
N ASP A 995 -36.25 20.39 -19.94
CA ASP A 995 -35.08 20.72 -19.11
C ASP A 995 -33.77 20.22 -19.76
N ASP A 996 -33.89 19.41 -20.82
CA ASP A 996 -32.77 18.98 -21.65
C ASP A 996 -32.45 20.04 -22.73
N VAL A 997 -32.02 21.21 -22.26
CA VAL A 997 -31.71 22.41 -23.05
C VAL A 997 -30.46 23.12 -22.54
N LEU A 998 -29.90 24.00 -23.38
CA LEU A 998 -28.83 24.92 -22.99
C LEU A 998 -29.42 26.31 -22.74
N SER A 999 -28.73 27.12 -21.94
CA SER A 999 -29.08 28.54 -21.72
C SER A 999 -29.07 29.39 -23.00
N ASP A 1000 -29.82 30.49 -22.98
CA ASP A 1000 -29.90 31.46 -24.08
C ASP A 1000 -28.54 32.06 -24.46
N LYS A 1001 -27.64 32.22 -23.49
CA LYS A 1001 -26.25 32.65 -23.74
C LYS A 1001 -25.55 31.76 -24.78
N LEU A 1002 -25.81 30.46 -24.75
CA LEU A 1002 -25.17 29.49 -25.63
C LEU A 1002 -25.96 29.27 -26.93
N LEU A 1003 -27.29 29.29 -26.85
CA LEU A 1003 -28.16 29.06 -28.01
C LEU A 1003 -28.26 30.27 -28.94
N ASN A 1004 -28.31 31.48 -28.38
CA ASN A 1004 -28.77 32.67 -29.09
C ASN A 1004 -27.68 33.74 -29.28
N LYS A 1005 -26.58 33.70 -28.54
CA LYS A 1005 -25.45 34.64 -28.70
C LYS A 1005 -24.32 33.98 -29.50
N ALA A 1006 -23.82 34.69 -30.51
CA ALA A 1006 -22.70 34.24 -31.32
C ALA A 1006 -21.36 34.45 -30.58
N LEU A 1007 -20.35 33.66 -30.92
CA LEU A 1007 -18.97 33.93 -30.51
C LEU A 1007 -18.45 35.19 -31.22
N GLU A 1008 -17.72 36.02 -30.47
CA GLU A 1008 -17.16 37.30 -30.95
C GLU A 1008 -15.81 37.13 -31.67
N ASN A 1009 -15.13 35.99 -31.52
CA ASN A 1009 -13.83 35.75 -32.15
C ASN A 1009 -13.55 34.24 -32.37
N GLY A 1010 -12.45 33.96 -33.07
CA GLY A 1010 -11.92 32.62 -33.28
C GLY A 1010 -12.55 31.87 -34.48
N PRO A 1011 -12.18 30.61 -34.70
CA PRO A 1011 -12.68 29.77 -35.80
C PRO A 1011 -14.21 29.69 -35.95
N TYR A 1012 -14.95 29.97 -34.88
CA TYR A 1012 -16.41 29.91 -34.84
C TYR A 1012 -17.05 31.28 -34.61
N GLU A 1013 -16.34 32.38 -34.90
CA GLU A 1013 -16.89 33.74 -34.87
C GLU A 1013 -18.20 33.83 -35.67
N GLY A 1014 -19.19 34.52 -35.11
CA GLY A 1014 -20.51 34.67 -35.71
C GLY A 1014 -21.40 33.42 -35.64
N LYS A 1015 -20.88 32.25 -35.25
CA LYS A 1015 -21.67 31.02 -35.13
C LYS A 1015 -22.45 30.94 -33.81
N LYS A 1016 -23.63 30.35 -33.91
CA LYS A 1016 -24.50 29.94 -32.79
C LYS A 1016 -24.68 28.44 -32.85
N ILE A 1017 -25.22 27.84 -31.79
CA ILE A 1017 -25.66 26.44 -31.85
C ILE A 1017 -26.83 26.33 -32.82
N ASP A 1018 -26.75 25.40 -33.76
CA ASP A 1018 -27.87 25.05 -34.62
C ASP A 1018 -28.94 24.33 -33.80
N GLN A 1019 -30.02 25.05 -33.50
CA GLN A 1019 -31.12 24.56 -32.68
C GLN A 1019 -31.91 23.43 -33.37
N ALA A 1020 -31.97 23.41 -34.71
CA ALA A 1020 -32.62 22.34 -35.45
C ALA A 1020 -31.80 21.05 -35.35
N ALA A 1021 -30.47 21.15 -35.52
CA ALA A 1021 -29.56 20.03 -35.32
C ALA A 1021 -29.63 19.49 -33.88
N LEU A 1022 -29.56 20.37 -32.86
CA LEU A 1022 -29.64 19.95 -31.45
C LEU A 1022 -30.98 19.25 -31.13
N THR A 1023 -32.09 19.74 -31.69
CA THR A 1023 -33.42 19.12 -31.52
C THR A 1023 -33.47 17.73 -32.19
N GLN A 1024 -32.90 17.60 -33.39
CA GLN A 1024 -32.79 16.32 -34.10
C GLN A 1024 -31.94 15.31 -33.31
N MET A 1025 -30.80 15.76 -32.77
CA MET A 1025 -29.91 14.94 -31.94
C MET A 1025 -30.62 14.47 -30.66
N LYS A 1026 -31.35 15.35 -29.97
CA LYS A 1026 -32.12 15.00 -28.77
C LYS A 1026 -33.19 13.94 -29.07
N SER A 1027 -33.93 14.13 -30.16
CA SER A 1027 -34.95 13.17 -30.59
C SER A 1027 -34.35 11.81 -30.93
N LEU A 1028 -33.20 11.80 -31.63
CA LEU A 1028 -32.46 10.58 -31.93
C LEU A 1028 -31.94 9.91 -30.66
N LEU A 1029 -31.43 10.68 -29.69
CA LEU A 1029 -30.97 10.15 -28.41
C LEU A 1029 -32.10 9.47 -27.65
N TYR A 1030 -33.27 10.11 -27.53
CA TYR A 1030 -34.44 9.52 -26.87
C TYR A 1030 -34.87 8.22 -27.54
N HIS A 1031 -34.99 8.24 -28.87
CA HIS A 1031 -35.32 7.03 -29.62
C HIS A 1031 -34.31 5.90 -29.40
N LEU A 1032 -33.00 6.17 -29.49
CA LEU A 1032 -31.95 5.17 -29.30
C LEU A 1032 -31.86 4.64 -27.86
N ARG A 1033 -32.29 5.44 -26.88
CA ARG A 1033 -32.37 5.00 -25.47
C ARG A 1033 -33.66 4.27 -25.12
N GLY A 1034 -34.61 4.15 -26.06
CA GLY A 1034 -35.94 3.59 -25.78
C GLY A 1034 -36.78 4.51 -24.90
N TRP A 1035 -36.62 5.82 -25.05
CA TRP A 1035 -37.38 6.84 -24.35
C TRP A 1035 -38.46 7.44 -25.26
N ASP A 1036 -39.56 7.90 -24.66
CA ASP A 1036 -40.58 8.67 -25.38
C ASP A 1036 -40.12 10.11 -25.67
N THR A 1037 -41.02 10.91 -26.27
CA THR A 1037 -40.72 12.30 -26.62
C THR A 1037 -40.50 13.23 -25.43
N ASP A 1038 -40.94 12.84 -24.23
CA ASP A 1038 -40.67 13.57 -22.98
C ASP A 1038 -39.42 13.02 -22.24
N GLY A 1039 -38.74 12.05 -22.86
CA GLY A 1039 -37.55 11.39 -22.35
C GLY A 1039 -37.83 10.42 -21.21
N GLN A 1040 -39.04 9.87 -21.11
CA GLN A 1040 -39.40 8.79 -20.19
C GLN A 1040 -39.02 7.44 -20.80
N PRO A 1041 -38.22 6.61 -20.10
CA PRO A 1041 -37.96 5.25 -20.53
C PRO A 1041 -39.27 4.45 -20.67
N SER A 1042 -39.41 3.72 -21.79
CA SER A 1042 -40.56 2.85 -22.03
C SER A 1042 -40.60 1.68 -21.04
N GLU A 1043 -41.79 1.10 -20.83
CA GLU A 1043 -41.95 -0.08 -19.97
C GLU A 1043 -41.08 -1.26 -20.45
N GLU A 1044 -41.01 -1.51 -21.76
CA GLU A 1044 -40.12 -2.50 -22.38
C GLU A 1044 -38.64 -2.25 -22.03
N LYS A 1045 -38.19 -0.99 -22.08
CA LYS A 1045 -36.82 -0.63 -21.72
C LYS A 1045 -36.56 -0.80 -20.22
N LEU A 1046 -37.55 -0.54 -19.37
CA LEU A 1046 -37.44 -0.76 -17.92
C LEU A 1046 -37.38 -2.25 -17.56
N GLU A 1047 -38.18 -3.09 -18.22
CA GLU A 1047 -38.09 -4.55 -18.10
C GLU A 1047 -36.74 -5.06 -18.55
N GLU A 1048 -36.27 -4.61 -19.73
CA GLU A 1048 -34.96 -4.99 -20.27
C GLU A 1048 -33.83 -4.71 -19.27
N LEU A 1049 -33.88 -3.57 -18.59
CA LEU A 1049 -32.86 -3.12 -17.63
C LEU A 1049 -33.12 -3.56 -16.19
N ASP A 1050 -34.13 -4.39 -15.93
CA ASP A 1050 -34.52 -4.83 -14.58
C ASP A 1050 -34.79 -3.67 -13.60
N LEU A 1051 -35.54 -2.66 -14.05
CA LEU A 1051 -35.89 -1.44 -13.30
C LEU A 1051 -37.38 -1.32 -12.93
N LEU A 1052 -38.20 -2.33 -13.25
CA LEU A 1052 -39.60 -2.42 -12.81
C LEU A 1052 -39.76 -3.02 -11.41
#